data_AF-A0A285ZVS9-F1
#
_entry.id   AF-A0A285ZVS9-F1
#
_cell.length_a   1.000
_cell.length_b   1.000
_cell.length_c   1.000
_cell.angle_alpha   90.00
_cell.angle_beta   90.00
_cell.angle_gamma   90.00
#
_symmetry.space_group_name_H-M   'P 1'
#
loop_
_entity.id
_entity.type
_entity.pdbx_description
1 polymer ?
#
loop_
_entity_poly.entity_id
_entity_poly.type
_entity_poly.pdbx_seq_one_letter_code
_entity_poly.pdbx_strand_id
1 'polypeptide(L)'
;MYLLLGGDWNIMKLTKWITLSALFGFSVSFAQGAKDVRILDIVIRDFQPNHPDFENFSEEAVKHLDNIYNYRTGTGTLMQLNGYDLSWYNNAAKYHYSCGNMNTIALGAGAAIGADGLPMKPNYALPLYLQQVSTKDTLRYGECGDKYKDPKTQVELTQRGYKNAQNDVSGYKCPNGNTMWANPVIYTPGMVAPYLQFPKMTGGEGKYDMLNDVVIVKANDLCDNQYFEQWFADVPPVNGLYVNKRVNTTMDIPKDDNSNYFIYDYNYNNGGYSPLDSINPDTREWVMNKPCNPKIQPNQVCDQFDPQTLSIFCPPYDYEWRDKQADYRGNNTYKLCTDWLNYGGPRNVSAIDGSGYSAAWQAAVYNGSLGKQHLRNYAFTMMGYASFKYKQSNQSPMHEVFEFAGDDDMWIFVDGVLVVDLGGTHLSAPGKVDIEVLAKNNHGCHILADGTPEPLANYSNCAGASDAKGWADDTWHHLHFFYADRQSDGSNIYIRTSLAELAPSRYGQPSVGNVIVKVGEDGVPKNSMFMNVPLADSTVANMVNPINNAPSMLVMRDEVVLGLDGKPLKNSQGTDSMVTNVYGYYVSKMEGPVDKGADGQLYQFSGTLTDATGRVLEGGLLGNDRIAFNVKWSQGLEDDGNGGNYTADEWKQIMFWSKLMPFNVAASSGKNVEGFDEKDKWAKISYTAVAVVTVIPDDPAYDRPDFTNEAQKLSNLAEASDDGTLPTDMTADLVLTPIPATGIDPMKWAKDNAETITVSGPQGEVAAGSVVYGASQGTNSTLCYSNGSKKVPGKKSNESCTQWSFPTTQPFHVNIRVFDHLGHFVNQYTKRVTGDDFKNALMGQRAGSVVAGKTEPKCNDLPLYGETGALLATIKMYPVTDKGRLLATGPYVYQMTVVLEQFDYCYSNGSSTTPATMPFQRTTETIRRGYRRTVRK
;
A
#
# COMPACT_ATOMS: atom_id res chain seq x y z
N MET A 1 -56.68 -16.26 32.48
CA MET A 1 -57.38 -16.48 33.76
C MET A 1 -56.30 -16.62 34.83
N TYR A 2 -56.21 -15.63 35.74
CA TYR A 2 -55.36 -15.51 36.96
C TYR A 2 -53.80 -15.50 36.76
N LEU A 3 -53.11 -14.37 37.05
CA LEU A 3 -52.46 -13.94 38.32
C LEU A 3 -51.29 -14.88 38.75
N LEU A 4 -50.16 -14.48 39.34
CA LEU A 4 -49.42 -13.24 39.64
C LEU A 4 -48.09 -13.74 40.33
N LEU A 5 -47.00 -12.94 40.28
CA LEU A 5 -45.85 -12.91 41.22
C LEU A 5 -44.74 -13.99 41.19
N GLY A 6 -43.50 -13.54 40.90
CA GLY A 6 -42.45 -13.36 41.92
C GLY A 6 -41.43 -14.48 42.18
N GLY A 7 -40.16 -14.19 41.86
CA GLY A 7 -39.06 -14.25 42.84
C GLY A 7 -38.33 -15.58 43.09
N ASP A 8 -37.15 -15.67 42.46
CA ASP A 8 -35.86 -16.07 43.03
C ASP A 8 -35.50 -17.52 43.46
N TRP A 9 -34.46 -17.99 42.74
CA TRP A 9 -33.26 -18.75 43.13
C TRP A 9 -33.28 -20.29 43.26
N ASN A 10 -32.34 -20.86 42.49
CA ASN A 10 -31.44 -21.98 42.77
C ASN A 10 -31.72 -23.42 42.25
N ILE A 11 -30.67 -23.92 41.58
CA ILE A 11 -30.12 -25.29 41.57
C ILE A 11 -30.67 -26.31 40.54
N MET A 12 -29.80 -26.57 39.56
CA MET A 12 -29.38 -27.87 38.98
C MET A 12 -30.36 -28.82 38.26
N LYS A 13 -29.83 -29.27 37.10
CA LYS A 13 -29.84 -30.63 36.50
C LYS A 13 -30.82 -30.93 35.35
N LEU A 14 -30.18 -31.34 34.23
CA LEU A 14 -30.53 -32.42 33.29
C LEU A 14 -31.82 -32.23 32.44
N THR A 15 -31.92 -32.52 31.14
CA THR A 15 -31.06 -33.13 30.11
C THR A 15 -31.82 -33.07 28.77
N LYS A 16 -31.08 -32.96 27.65
CA LYS A 16 -31.42 -33.36 26.25
C LYS A 16 -32.58 -32.58 25.60
N TRP A 17 -32.43 -32.07 24.38
CA TRP A 17 -32.40 -32.86 23.14
C TRP A 17 -31.47 -32.29 22.05
N ILE A 18 -30.89 -33.23 21.33
CA ILE A 18 -30.09 -33.13 20.10
C ILE A 18 -31.02 -32.78 18.93
N THR A 19 -30.64 -31.84 18.05
CA THR A 19 -30.82 -31.97 16.59
C THR A 19 -29.90 -31.03 15.82
N LEU A 20 -29.09 -31.66 14.96
CA LEU A 20 -28.46 -31.21 13.71
C LEU A 20 -28.50 -29.72 13.34
N SER A 21 -27.30 -29.13 13.25
CA SER A 21 -26.93 -28.15 12.22
C SER A 21 -25.41 -28.21 12.01
N ALA A 22 -24.96 -29.23 11.30
CA ALA A 22 -23.67 -29.26 10.65
C ALA A 22 -23.80 -28.56 9.28
N LEU A 23 -22.71 -27.93 8.81
CA LEU A 23 -22.56 -27.11 7.60
C LEU A 23 -22.81 -25.62 7.82
N PHE A 24 -21.77 -24.90 8.23
CA PHE A 24 -21.17 -23.74 7.55
C PHE A 24 -19.98 -23.27 8.40
N GLY A 25 -18.91 -22.81 7.75
CA GLY A 25 -17.59 -22.59 8.33
C GLY A 25 -17.61 -21.75 9.61
N PHE A 26 -17.26 -22.37 10.73
CA PHE A 26 -16.84 -21.65 11.92
C PHE A 26 -15.34 -21.39 11.77
N SER A 27 -15.02 -20.21 11.25
CA SER A 27 -13.90 -19.45 11.78
C SER A 27 -14.03 -19.48 13.30
N VAL A 28 -13.03 -20.01 13.99
CA VAL A 28 -12.91 -19.82 15.44
C VAL A 28 -12.45 -18.39 15.65
N SER A 29 -13.34 -17.44 15.37
CA SER A 29 -13.30 -16.08 15.91
C SER A 29 -14.13 -16.16 17.16
N PHE A 30 -13.48 -16.35 18.31
CA PHE A 30 -14.14 -15.99 19.56
C PHE A 30 -14.44 -14.51 19.47
N ALA A 31 -15.71 -14.16 19.69
CA ALA A 31 -16.16 -12.79 19.81
C ALA A 31 -15.38 -12.09 20.94
N GLN A 32 -14.41 -11.30 20.56
CA GLN A 32 -13.81 -10.23 21.34
C GLN A 32 -13.90 -8.99 20.44
N GLY A 33 -14.25 -7.84 21.01
CA GLY A 33 -14.42 -6.55 20.30
C GLY A 33 -13.25 -6.26 19.36
N ALA A 34 -13.43 -5.36 18.40
CA ALA A 34 -12.51 -5.10 17.30
C ALA A 34 -11.09 -4.80 17.84
N LYS A 35 -10.30 -5.86 18.05
CA LYS A 35 -8.93 -5.74 18.55
C LYS A 35 -8.10 -5.22 17.40
N ASP A 36 -7.40 -4.12 17.65
CA ASP A 36 -6.32 -3.62 16.80
C ASP A 36 -5.37 -4.80 16.47
N VAL A 37 -5.20 -5.11 15.19
CA VAL A 37 -4.43 -6.27 14.69
C VAL A 37 -3.46 -5.77 13.63
N ARG A 38 -2.22 -6.27 13.64
CA ARG A 38 -1.25 -6.10 12.56
C ARG A 38 -1.33 -7.29 11.61
N ILE A 39 -1.53 -7.03 10.33
CA ILE A 39 -1.75 -8.08 9.32
C ILE A 39 -0.54 -8.11 8.38
N LEU A 40 0.09 -9.28 8.26
CA LEU A 40 1.19 -9.52 7.33
C LEU A 40 0.71 -10.48 6.24
N ASP A 41 1.14 -10.26 5.00
CA ASP A 41 0.91 -11.22 3.93
C ASP A 41 1.89 -12.38 4.09
N ILE A 42 1.42 -13.61 4.02
CA ILE A 42 2.27 -14.80 4.08
C ILE A 42 2.02 -15.74 2.91
N VAL A 43 3.11 -16.32 2.41
CA VAL A 43 3.13 -17.39 1.41
C VAL A 43 3.80 -18.59 2.05
N ILE A 44 3.03 -19.66 2.20
CA ILE A 44 3.47 -20.91 2.80
C ILE A 44 3.71 -21.93 1.70
N ARG A 45 4.77 -22.72 1.82
CA ARG A 45 5.01 -23.89 0.99
C ARG A 45 5.12 -25.11 1.88
N ASP A 46 4.23 -26.05 1.65
CA ASP A 46 4.11 -27.30 2.38
C ASP A 46 4.85 -28.40 1.62
N PHE A 47 5.71 -29.15 2.31
CA PHE A 47 6.59 -30.19 1.80
C PHE A 47 6.25 -31.55 2.43
N GLN A 48 6.61 -32.61 1.74
CA GLN A 48 6.59 -33.95 2.33
C GLN A 48 7.85 -34.19 3.17
N PRO A 49 7.80 -34.97 4.27
CA PRO A 49 8.93 -35.23 5.17
C PRO A 49 10.01 -36.13 4.57
N ASN A 50 9.81 -36.66 3.35
CA ASN A 50 10.87 -37.33 2.61
C ASN A 50 11.75 -36.35 1.81
N HIS A 51 11.39 -35.06 1.77
CA HIS A 51 12.22 -34.03 1.15
C HIS A 51 13.61 -33.99 1.83
N PRO A 52 14.74 -34.04 1.09
CA PRO A 52 16.07 -34.13 1.68
C PRO A 52 16.54 -32.94 2.53
N ASP A 53 15.80 -31.84 2.51
CA ASP A 53 16.12 -30.66 3.30
C ASP A 53 15.28 -30.54 4.58
N PHE A 54 14.16 -31.27 4.68
CA PHE A 54 13.25 -31.27 5.84
C PHE A 54 13.47 -32.53 6.66
N GLU A 55 14.68 -32.66 7.19
CA GLU A 55 15.15 -33.90 7.79
C GLU A 55 15.01 -33.92 9.31
N ASN A 56 14.40 -34.98 9.81
CA ASN A 56 14.38 -35.25 11.23
C ASN A 56 15.73 -35.84 11.68
N PHE A 57 16.24 -35.36 12.82
CA PHE A 57 17.40 -35.91 13.55
C PHE A 57 18.79 -35.68 12.94
N SER A 58 18.96 -34.71 12.03
CA SER A 58 20.30 -34.34 11.53
C SER A 58 21.27 -33.93 12.63
N GLU A 59 20.77 -33.27 13.68
CA GLU A 59 21.54 -32.91 14.89
C GLU A 59 22.07 -34.13 15.68
N GLU A 60 21.33 -35.23 15.67
CA GLU A 60 21.68 -36.48 16.34
C GLU A 60 22.61 -37.35 15.47
N ALA A 61 22.55 -37.18 14.15
CA ALA A 61 23.41 -37.89 13.21
C ALA A 61 24.91 -37.69 13.53
N VAL A 62 25.28 -36.57 14.16
CA VAL A 62 26.67 -36.30 14.61
C VAL A 62 27.19 -37.39 15.54
N LYS A 63 26.33 -37.94 16.40
CA LYS A 63 26.69 -38.98 17.37
C LYS A 63 26.12 -40.36 17.01
N HIS A 64 25.09 -40.40 16.16
CA HIS A 64 24.26 -41.58 15.95
C HIS A 64 24.03 -41.94 14.47
N LEU A 65 24.84 -41.42 13.53
CA LEU A 65 24.70 -41.69 12.09
C LEU A 65 24.54 -43.19 11.77
N ASP A 66 25.48 -44.01 12.23
CA ASP A 66 25.47 -45.46 11.98
C ASP A 66 24.26 -46.16 12.63
N ASN A 67 23.83 -45.67 13.79
CA ASN A 67 22.69 -46.21 14.49
C ASN A 67 21.40 -45.93 13.70
N ILE A 68 21.21 -44.70 13.24
CA ILE A 68 20.07 -44.27 12.42
C ILE A 68 20.03 -45.08 11.12
N TYR A 69 21.16 -45.13 10.40
CA TYR A 69 21.25 -45.80 9.11
C TYR A 69 20.99 -47.30 9.22
N ASN A 70 21.51 -47.98 10.25
CA ASN A 70 21.36 -49.44 10.38
C ASN A 70 20.13 -49.87 11.19
N TYR A 71 19.28 -48.94 11.64
CA TYR A 71 18.16 -49.27 12.51
C TYR A 71 17.12 -50.16 11.84
N ARG A 72 16.61 -51.10 12.65
CA ARG A 72 15.50 -52.00 12.31
C ARG A 72 14.38 -51.81 13.31
N THR A 73 13.18 -51.60 12.80
CA THR A 73 11.97 -51.51 13.63
C THR A 73 11.66 -52.86 14.31
N GLY A 74 10.71 -52.86 15.25
CA GLY A 74 10.23 -54.09 15.87
C GLY A 74 9.60 -55.09 14.88
N THR A 75 9.17 -54.61 13.71
CA THR A 75 8.68 -55.43 12.58
C THR A 75 9.78 -55.92 11.64
N GLY A 76 11.04 -55.50 11.85
CA GLY A 76 12.21 -55.88 11.04
C GLY A 76 12.51 -54.97 9.84
N THR A 77 11.69 -53.94 9.61
CA THR A 77 11.85 -52.95 8.54
C THR A 77 13.10 -52.10 8.76
N LEU A 78 13.92 -51.93 7.72
CA LEU A 78 15.13 -51.11 7.73
C LEU A 78 14.79 -49.62 7.50
N MET A 79 15.39 -48.72 8.27
CA MET A 79 15.20 -47.26 8.08
C MET A 79 15.73 -46.73 6.75
N GLN A 80 16.71 -47.40 6.15
CA GLN A 80 17.21 -47.06 4.81
C GLN A 80 16.15 -47.18 3.73
N LEU A 81 15.11 -47.99 3.95
CA LEU A 81 13.98 -48.12 3.02
C LEU A 81 12.98 -46.97 3.17
N ASN A 82 13.11 -46.16 4.23
CA ASN A 82 12.21 -45.07 4.58
C ASN A 82 12.97 -43.73 4.64
N GLY A 83 13.83 -43.45 3.66
CA GLY A 83 14.46 -42.12 3.49
C GLY A 83 15.81 -41.90 4.17
N TYR A 84 16.24 -42.77 5.09
CA TYR A 84 17.62 -42.72 5.66
C TYR A 84 18.60 -43.58 4.84
N ASP A 85 18.59 -43.40 3.53
CA ASP A 85 19.34 -44.24 2.59
C ASP A 85 20.84 -43.87 2.52
N LEU A 86 21.55 -44.47 1.56
CA LEU A 86 22.98 -44.22 1.39
C LEU A 86 23.30 -42.78 0.97
N SER A 87 22.38 -42.10 0.27
CA SER A 87 22.54 -40.69 -0.07
C SER A 87 22.51 -39.83 1.19
N TRP A 88 21.52 -40.07 2.06
CA TRP A 88 21.44 -39.42 3.36
C TRP A 88 22.72 -39.65 4.18
N TYR A 89 23.14 -40.91 4.31
CA TYR A 89 24.35 -41.26 5.08
C TYR A 89 25.60 -40.51 4.60
N ASN A 90 25.79 -40.42 3.27
CA ASN A 90 26.95 -39.76 2.68
C ASN A 90 26.88 -38.22 2.78
N ASN A 91 25.69 -37.64 2.99
CA ASN A 91 25.50 -36.20 3.15
C ASN A 91 25.92 -35.68 4.54
N ALA A 92 26.17 -36.56 5.51
CA ALA A 92 26.40 -36.18 6.91
C ALA A 92 27.52 -35.16 7.11
N ALA A 93 28.69 -35.39 6.52
CA ALA A 93 29.83 -34.48 6.67
C ALA A 93 29.61 -33.12 5.99
N LYS A 94 28.81 -33.09 4.91
CA LYS A 94 28.57 -31.88 4.12
C LYS A 94 27.46 -31.03 4.71
N TYR A 95 26.36 -31.66 5.13
CA TYR A 95 25.14 -30.95 5.52
C TYR A 95 24.79 -31.20 7.00
N HIS A 96 24.59 -32.44 7.45
CA HIS A 96 24.11 -32.70 8.81
C HIS A 96 25.06 -32.15 9.90
N TYR A 97 26.39 -32.28 9.69
CA TYR A 97 27.41 -31.84 10.66
C TYR A 97 27.74 -30.35 10.57
N SER A 98 27.21 -29.68 9.55
CA SER A 98 27.42 -28.25 9.32
C SER A 98 26.42 -27.37 10.06
N CYS A 99 25.37 -27.97 10.65
CA CYS A 99 24.43 -27.25 11.51
C CYS A 99 25.00 -26.92 12.86
N GLY A 100 24.86 -25.66 13.27
CA GLY A 100 25.17 -25.19 14.62
C GLY A 100 24.25 -25.79 15.66
N ASN A 101 24.79 -26.67 16.50
CA ASN A 101 24.10 -27.23 17.66
C ASN A 101 25.13 -27.59 18.74
N MET A 102 24.66 -28.13 19.87
CA MET A 102 25.54 -28.48 21.00
C MET A 102 26.61 -29.53 20.67
N ASN A 103 26.38 -30.37 19.65
CA ASN A 103 27.29 -31.44 19.24
C ASN A 103 28.32 -30.96 18.22
N THR A 104 27.99 -29.94 17.41
CA THR A 104 28.80 -29.49 16.27
C THR A 104 29.57 -28.19 16.54
N ILE A 105 29.23 -27.42 17.58
CA ILE A 105 29.93 -26.17 17.90
C ILE A 105 31.42 -26.39 18.19
N ALA A 106 31.79 -27.54 18.75
CA ALA A 106 33.18 -27.95 18.96
C ALA A 106 33.91 -28.27 17.64
N LEU A 107 33.16 -28.62 16.59
CA LEU A 107 33.66 -28.84 15.22
C LEU A 107 33.76 -27.52 14.43
N GLY A 108 33.36 -26.40 15.03
CA GLY A 108 33.39 -25.07 14.41
C GLY A 108 32.11 -24.69 13.68
N ALA A 109 31.05 -25.50 13.74
CA ALA A 109 29.76 -25.18 13.13
C ALA A 109 28.89 -24.32 14.07
N GLY A 110 28.36 -23.22 13.56
CA GLY A 110 27.45 -22.33 14.28
C GLY A 110 28.09 -21.33 15.24
N ALA A 111 27.24 -20.52 15.85
CA ALA A 111 27.58 -19.51 16.84
C ALA A 111 26.58 -19.55 18.01
N ALA A 112 27.10 -19.43 19.24
CA ALA A 112 26.26 -19.36 20.43
C ALA A 112 25.60 -17.98 20.56
N ILE A 113 24.43 -17.93 21.19
CA ILE A 113 23.73 -16.69 21.55
C ILE A 113 23.99 -16.39 23.04
N GLY A 114 24.24 -15.14 23.39
CA GLY A 114 24.40 -14.68 24.77
C GLY A 114 23.05 -14.43 25.47
N ALA A 115 23.05 -14.36 26.79
CA ALA A 115 21.85 -14.19 27.62
C ALA A 115 21.09 -12.86 27.36
N ASP A 116 21.70 -11.90 26.68
CA ASP A 116 21.09 -10.66 26.17
C ASP A 116 20.51 -10.79 24.74
N GLY A 117 20.51 -12.00 24.17
CA GLY A 117 19.96 -12.28 22.84
C GLY A 117 20.89 -11.91 21.67
N LEU A 118 22.11 -11.47 21.93
CA LEU A 118 23.09 -11.14 20.88
C LEU A 118 24.01 -12.33 20.55
N PRO A 119 24.49 -12.47 19.30
CA PRO A 119 25.49 -13.48 18.96
C PRO A 119 26.77 -13.35 19.79
N MET A 120 27.42 -14.46 20.14
CA MET A 120 28.73 -14.45 20.84
C MET A 120 29.93 -14.33 19.89
N LYS A 121 29.68 -14.26 18.59
CA LYS A 121 30.67 -14.00 17.53
C LYS A 121 30.06 -13.08 16.48
N PRO A 122 30.86 -12.24 15.79
CA PRO A 122 30.35 -11.40 14.71
C PRO A 122 29.70 -12.25 13.61
N ASN A 123 28.50 -11.85 13.17
CA ASN A 123 27.89 -12.41 11.98
C ASN A 123 28.28 -11.58 10.74
N TYR A 124 29.26 -12.08 9.98
CA TYR A 124 29.78 -11.37 8.82
C TYR A 124 28.82 -11.32 7.61
N ALA A 125 27.69 -12.02 7.66
CA ALA A 125 26.63 -11.88 6.66
C ALA A 125 25.82 -10.58 6.84
N LEU A 126 25.89 -9.94 8.02
CA LEU A 126 25.16 -8.72 8.32
C LEU A 126 25.99 -7.46 8.04
N PRO A 127 25.36 -6.31 7.77
CA PRO A 127 26.01 -5.00 7.78
C PRO A 127 26.81 -4.74 9.08
N LEU A 128 27.93 -4.01 8.98
CA LEU A 128 28.88 -3.82 10.10
C LEU A 128 28.24 -3.30 11.40
N TYR A 129 27.27 -2.38 11.31
CA TYR A 129 26.58 -1.82 12.48
C TYR A 129 25.60 -2.80 13.16
N LEU A 130 25.33 -3.95 12.55
CA LEU A 130 24.53 -5.05 13.10
C LEU A 130 25.38 -6.21 13.63
N GLN A 131 26.71 -6.20 13.44
CA GLN A 131 27.62 -7.26 13.90
C GLN A 131 27.96 -7.14 15.40
N GLN A 132 26.94 -6.90 16.23
CA GLN A 132 27.10 -6.79 17.67
C GLN A 132 27.42 -8.15 18.28
N VAL A 133 28.23 -8.13 19.34
CA VAL A 133 28.68 -9.35 20.03
C VAL A 133 28.37 -9.28 21.51
N SER A 134 27.72 -10.32 22.03
CA SER A 134 27.43 -10.46 23.45
C SER A 134 28.69 -10.68 24.28
N THR A 135 28.69 -10.09 25.47
CA THR A 135 29.67 -10.37 26.54
C THR A 135 29.06 -11.18 27.69
N LYS A 136 27.79 -11.56 27.56
CA LYS A 136 27.03 -12.29 28.59
C LYS A 136 27.25 -13.79 28.45
N ASP A 137 26.86 -14.52 29.50
CA ASP A 137 26.86 -15.99 29.47
C ASP A 137 26.00 -16.52 28.33
N THR A 138 26.33 -17.70 27.81
CA THR A 138 25.54 -18.35 26.76
C THR A 138 24.09 -18.54 27.21
N LEU A 139 23.15 -18.13 26.36
CA LEU A 139 21.72 -18.34 26.51
C LEU A 139 21.43 -19.84 26.49
N ARG A 140 20.56 -20.30 27.40
CA ARG A 140 20.15 -21.69 27.47
C ARG A 140 18.63 -21.82 27.42
N TYR A 141 18.15 -22.80 26.66
CA TYR A 141 16.74 -23.11 26.49
C TYR A 141 16.49 -24.59 26.80
N GLY A 142 15.35 -24.91 27.41
CA GLY A 142 14.98 -26.28 27.71
C GLY A 142 13.73 -26.38 28.57
N GLU A 143 13.55 -27.52 29.22
CA GLU A 143 12.37 -27.82 30.02
C GLU A 143 12.43 -27.15 31.40
N CYS A 144 11.37 -26.41 31.74
CA CYS A 144 11.25 -25.75 33.01
C CYS A 144 11.02 -26.76 34.15
N GLY A 145 11.65 -26.50 35.30
CA GLY A 145 11.45 -27.31 36.50
C GLY A 145 10.06 -27.13 37.12
N ASP A 146 9.47 -25.95 36.93
CA ASP A 146 8.13 -25.63 37.40
C ASP A 146 7.09 -26.04 36.35
N LYS A 147 6.06 -26.76 36.80
CA LYS A 147 4.90 -27.10 35.96
C LYS A 147 3.87 -25.98 35.99
N TYR A 148 3.25 -25.74 34.84
CA TYR A 148 2.11 -24.82 34.72
C TYR A 148 0.79 -25.57 34.91
N LYS A 149 -0.05 -25.11 35.82
CA LYS A 149 -1.38 -25.68 36.00
C LYS A 149 -2.38 -24.94 35.13
N ASP A 150 -2.87 -25.61 34.09
CA ASP A 150 -3.84 -25.01 33.18
C ASP A 150 -5.14 -24.64 33.95
N PRO A 151 -5.58 -23.38 33.91
CA PRO A 151 -6.68 -22.91 34.75
C PRO A 151 -8.03 -23.51 34.34
N LYS A 152 -8.19 -23.96 33.08
CA LYS A 152 -9.44 -24.52 32.57
C LYS A 152 -9.54 -26.02 32.83
N THR A 153 -8.50 -26.75 32.45
CA THR A 153 -8.46 -28.22 32.49
C THR A 153 -7.89 -28.75 33.80
N GLN A 154 -7.21 -27.90 34.59
CA GLN A 154 -6.50 -28.25 35.83
C GLN A 154 -5.36 -29.26 35.64
N VAL A 155 -4.97 -29.53 34.39
CA VAL A 155 -3.85 -30.41 34.02
C VAL A 155 -2.54 -29.67 34.28
N GLU A 156 -1.57 -30.38 34.85
CA GLU A 156 -0.20 -29.88 34.96
C GLU A 156 0.54 -30.09 33.63
N LEU A 157 1.05 -29.00 33.08
CA LEU A 157 1.78 -28.94 31.83
C LEU A 157 3.25 -28.64 32.10
N THR A 158 4.12 -29.45 31.54
CA THR A 158 5.55 -29.18 31.41
C THR A 158 5.76 -28.07 30.37
N GLN A 159 6.51 -27.04 30.72
CA GLN A 159 6.81 -25.93 29.81
C GLN A 159 8.28 -25.94 29.36
N ARG A 160 8.56 -25.32 28.23
CA ARG A 160 9.91 -25.05 27.74
C ARG A 160 10.18 -23.55 27.69
N GLY A 161 11.37 -23.13 28.05
CA GLY A 161 11.73 -21.72 28.16
C GLY A 161 13.21 -21.47 28.35
N TYR A 162 13.56 -20.18 28.36
CA TYR A 162 14.91 -19.75 28.67
C TYR A 162 15.23 -19.91 30.15
N LYS A 163 16.44 -20.39 30.43
CA LYS A 163 17.00 -20.50 31.78
C LYS A 163 17.50 -19.15 32.32
N ASN A 164 18.16 -18.38 31.47
CA ASN A 164 18.99 -17.25 31.90
C ASN A 164 18.83 -16.00 31.00
N ALA A 165 17.79 -15.93 30.18
CA ALA A 165 17.52 -14.75 29.34
C ALA A 165 17.31 -13.49 30.19
N GLN A 166 17.84 -12.36 29.72
CA GLN A 166 17.52 -11.04 30.27
C GLN A 166 16.07 -10.65 29.97
N ASN A 167 15.56 -9.65 30.71
CA ASN A 167 14.14 -9.29 30.70
C ASN A 167 13.63 -8.84 29.32
N ASP A 168 14.47 -8.14 28.56
CA ASP A 168 14.21 -7.57 27.24
C ASP A 168 14.33 -8.58 26.09
N VAL A 169 14.85 -9.78 26.34
CA VAL A 169 14.93 -10.85 25.34
C VAL A 169 13.53 -11.44 25.10
N SER A 170 13.06 -11.42 23.87
CA SER A 170 11.76 -11.99 23.47
C SER A 170 11.73 -13.52 23.60
N GLY A 171 10.54 -14.06 23.89
CA GLY A 171 10.28 -15.49 24.13
C GLY A 171 10.07 -15.87 25.61
N TYR A 172 9.58 -17.10 25.82
CA TYR A 172 9.17 -17.59 27.14
C TYR A 172 10.38 -17.89 28.05
N LYS A 173 10.29 -17.47 29.31
CA LYS A 173 11.35 -17.63 30.32
C LYS A 173 10.88 -18.56 31.43
N CYS A 174 11.69 -19.56 31.80
CA CYS A 174 11.34 -20.43 32.90
C CYS A 174 11.29 -19.64 34.21
N PRO A 175 10.29 -19.89 35.09
CA PRO A 175 10.18 -19.21 36.38
C PRO A 175 11.48 -19.33 37.18
N ASN A 176 12.03 -18.19 37.62
CA ASN A 176 13.30 -18.11 38.36
C ASN A 176 14.51 -18.79 37.68
N GLY A 177 14.43 -19.07 36.37
CA GLY A 177 15.46 -19.84 35.65
C GLY A 177 15.54 -21.32 36.05
N ASN A 178 14.52 -21.85 36.71
CA ASN A 178 14.47 -23.24 37.16
C ASN A 178 14.22 -24.17 35.96
N THR A 179 15.14 -25.10 35.70
CA THR A 179 15.12 -26.00 34.54
C THR A 179 15.47 -27.42 34.94
N MET A 180 14.75 -28.41 34.41
CA MET A 180 15.09 -29.83 34.53
C MET A 180 16.32 -30.16 33.69
N TRP A 181 16.34 -29.63 32.47
CA TRP A 181 17.47 -29.65 31.56
C TRP A 181 17.42 -28.37 30.72
N ALA A 182 18.58 -27.90 30.28
CA ALA A 182 18.67 -26.77 29.35
C ALA A 182 19.96 -26.85 28.54
N ASN A 183 19.86 -26.65 27.24
CA ASN A 183 20.99 -26.72 26.31
C ASN A 183 21.36 -25.31 25.84
N PRO A 184 22.63 -25.07 25.45
CA PRO A 184 23.03 -23.79 24.87
C PRO A 184 22.27 -23.53 23.57
N VAL A 185 21.83 -22.29 23.36
CA VAL A 185 21.22 -21.83 22.11
C VAL A 185 22.34 -21.49 21.13
N ILE A 186 22.38 -22.20 20.01
CA ILE A 186 23.43 -22.12 19.00
C ILE A 186 22.74 -22.10 17.64
N TYR A 187 23.02 -21.10 16.82
CA TYR A 187 22.44 -20.95 15.48
C TYR A 187 23.52 -21.09 14.40
N THR A 188 23.12 -21.14 13.14
CA THR A 188 23.98 -21.31 11.96
C THR A 188 23.97 -20.04 11.09
N PRO A 189 24.89 -19.08 11.32
CA PRO A 189 24.98 -17.89 10.49
C PRO A 189 25.45 -18.20 9.06
N GLY A 190 25.03 -17.37 8.10
CA GLY A 190 25.58 -17.34 6.74
C GLY A 190 25.02 -18.41 5.80
N MET A 191 23.84 -18.97 6.09
CA MET A 191 23.15 -19.86 5.16
C MET A 191 22.65 -19.13 3.92
N VAL A 192 22.27 -17.85 4.05
CA VAL A 192 21.69 -17.02 3.00
C VAL A 192 22.57 -15.83 2.68
N ALA A 193 22.43 -15.31 1.46
CA ALA A 193 23.15 -14.13 1.01
C ALA A 193 22.63 -12.87 1.74
N PRO A 194 23.46 -11.81 1.89
CA PRO A 194 23.06 -10.57 2.55
C PRO A 194 21.93 -9.80 1.85
N TYR A 195 21.63 -10.12 0.58
CA TYR A 195 20.73 -9.35 -0.27
C TYR A 195 19.68 -10.24 -0.93
N LEU A 196 18.43 -9.79 -0.90
CA LEU A 196 17.34 -10.35 -1.71
C LEU A 196 17.49 -9.94 -3.17
N GLN A 197 16.95 -10.77 -4.06
CA GLN A 197 16.81 -10.43 -5.47
C GLN A 197 15.36 -10.10 -5.79
N PHE A 198 15.18 -9.04 -6.59
CA PHE A 198 13.88 -8.59 -7.08
C PHE A 198 13.88 -8.61 -8.61
N PRO A 199 13.39 -9.70 -9.24
CA PRO A 199 13.16 -9.77 -10.67
C PRO A 199 12.23 -8.64 -11.12
N LYS A 200 12.52 -8.02 -12.27
CA LYS A 200 11.69 -6.94 -12.81
C LYS A 200 10.40 -7.51 -13.41
N MET A 201 9.26 -6.92 -13.08
CA MET A 201 7.97 -7.30 -13.66
C MET A 201 7.96 -7.05 -15.19
N THR A 202 7.48 -8.04 -15.96
CA THR A 202 7.35 -7.90 -17.41
C THR A 202 6.26 -6.87 -17.73
N GLY A 203 6.63 -5.70 -18.27
CA GLY A 203 5.68 -4.64 -18.67
C GLY A 203 5.27 -3.64 -17.58
N GLY A 204 5.89 -3.69 -16.38
CA GLY A 204 5.68 -2.72 -15.31
C GLY A 204 6.74 -1.61 -15.31
N GLU A 205 6.32 -0.36 -15.23
CA GLU A 205 7.19 0.81 -15.07
C GLU A 205 7.94 0.75 -13.71
N GLY A 206 9.10 0.11 -13.64
CA GLY A 206 10.05 0.24 -12.53
C GLY A 206 9.59 -0.26 -11.15
N LYS A 207 8.53 -1.06 -11.06
CA LYS A 207 7.98 -1.61 -9.79
C LYS A 207 8.31 -3.11 -9.63
N TYR A 208 8.52 -3.54 -8.38
CA TYR A 208 8.78 -4.92 -7.99
C TYR A 208 7.54 -5.55 -7.33
N ASP A 209 7.24 -6.83 -7.60
CA ASP A 209 6.30 -7.60 -6.78
C ASP A 209 7.03 -8.05 -5.51
N MET A 210 6.77 -7.36 -4.40
CA MET A 210 7.42 -7.61 -3.11
C MET A 210 6.94 -8.90 -2.42
N LEU A 211 6.05 -9.68 -3.02
CA LEU A 211 5.50 -10.89 -2.43
C LEU A 211 5.78 -12.14 -3.28
N ASN A 212 5.51 -12.10 -4.57
CA ASN A 212 5.57 -13.32 -5.40
C ASN A 212 6.93 -13.58 -6.03
N ASP A 213 7.65 -12.52 -6.40
CA ASP A 213 8.86 -12.63 -7.21
C ASP A 213 10.14 -12.47 -6.40
N VAL A 214 10.03 -12.16 -5.11
CA VAL A 214 11.18 -11.96 -4.22
C VAL A 214 11.93 -13.27 -4.01
N VAL A 215 13.24 -13.26 -4.25
CA VAL A 215 14.09 -14.44 -4.13
C VAL A 215 15.10 -14.25 -3.01
N ILE A 216 15.05 -15.14 -2.02
CA ILE A 216 16.12 -15.36 -1.05
C ILE A 216 17.16 -16.31 -1.66
N VAL A 217 18.44 -16.00 -1.49
CA VAL A 217 19.54 -16.68 -2.18
C VAL A 217 20.39 -17.46 -1.19
N LYS A 218 20.68 -18.73 -1.49
CA LYS A 218 21.63 -19.54 -0.72
C LYS A 218 23.04 -18.95 -0.81
N ALA A 219 23.72 -18.79 0.33
CA ALA A 219 25.13 -18.39 0.38
C ALA A 219 26.09 -19.57 0.49
N ASN A 220 25.75 -20.59 1.27
CA ASN A 220 26.62 -21.72 1.56
C ASN A 220 25.82 -23.03 1.65
N ASP A 221 26.49 -24.15 1.38
CA ASP A 221 25.95 -25.49 1.59
C ASP A 221 26.07 -25.85 3.08
N LEU A 222 25.07 -25.45 3.87
CA LEU A 222 25.02 -25.63 5.33
C LEU A 222 23.61 -26.10 5.71
N CYS A 223 23.49 -26.91 6.75
CA CYS A 223 22.20 -27.30 7.33
C CYS A 223 21.15 -27.81 6.33
N ASP A 224 21.45 -28.92 5.67
CA ASP A 224 20.49 -29.68 4.87
C ASP A 224 19.72 -28.76 3.91
N ASN A 225 20.46 -27.93 3.19
CA ASN A 225 19.94 -26.93 2.26
C ASN A 225 20.35 -27.24 0.81
N GLN A 226 20.46 -28.54 0.51
CA GLN A 226 20.90 -29.01 -0.79
C GLN A 226 20.00 -28.46 -1.90
N TYR A 227 18.69 -28.38 -1.62
CA TYR A 227 17.63 -27.95 -2.51
C TYR A 227 16.98 -26.64 -2.05
N PHE A 228 17.78 -25.73 -1.46
CA PHE A 228 17.31 -24.44 -0.94
C PHE A 228 16.49 -23.62 -1.94
N GLU A 229 16.78 -23.73 -3.24
CA GLU A 229 16.02 -23.06 -4.30
C GLU A 229 14.54 -23.45 -4.34
N GLN A 230 14.17 -24.58 -3.73
CA GLN A 230 12.80 -25.08 -3.67
C GLN A 230 12.04 -24.55 -2.46
N TRP A 231 12.75 -24.06 -1.43
CA TRP A 231 12.16 -23.67 -0.15
C TRP A 231 11.15 -22.54 -0.32
N PHE A 232 11.52 -21.49 -1.04
CA PHE A 232 10.70 -20.28 -1.20
C PHE A 232 10.29 -20.02 -2.65
N ALA A 233 10.37 -21.03 -3.52
CA ALA A 233 9.90 -20.97 -4.90
C ALA A 233 8.85 -22.06 -5.16
N ASP A 234 7.90 -21.75 -6.05
CA ASP A 234 6.90 -22.73 -6.49
C ASP A 234 7.55 -23.69 -7.49
N VAL A 235 7.56 -24.97 -7.17
CA VAL A 235 8.18 -25.99 -8.04
C VAL A 235 7.07 -26.69 -8.84
N PRO A 236 7.07 -26.59 -10.19
CA PRO A 236 6.08 -27.26 -11.01
C PRO A 236 6.10 -28.77 -10.79
N PRO A 237 4.93 -29.45 -10.81
CA PRO A 237 4.88 -30.88 -10.61
C PRO A 237 5.58 -31.62 -11.76
N VAL A 238 6.41 -32.61 -11.42
CA VAL A 238 7.08 -33.47 -12.40
C VAL A 238 6.33 -34.79 -12.45
N ASN A 239 5.81 -35.17 -13.62
CA ASN A 239 4.96 -36.38 -13.79
C ASN A 239 3.74 -36.41 -12.85
N GLY A 240 3.17 -35.24 -12.52
CA GLY A 240 2.02 -35.11 -11.61
C GLY A 240 2.37 -35.13 -10.12
N LEU A 241 3.66 -35.17 -9.77
CA LEU A 241 4.15 -35.20 -8.40
C LEU A 241 4.61 -33.81 -7.95
N TYR A 242 4.04 -33.32 -6.85
CA TYR A 242 4.38 -32.02 -6.28
C TYR A 242 5.59 -32.13 -5.36
N VAL A 243 6.54 -31.20 -5.51
CA VAL A 243 7.64 -31.02 -4.54
C VAL A 243 7.14 -30.21 -3.35
N ASN A 244 6.44 -29.11 -3.63
CA ASN A 244 5.77 -28.30 -2.62
C ASN A 244 4.35 -27.90 -3.08
N LYS A 245 3.51 -27.55 -2.10
CA LYS A 245 2.18 -26.99 -2.33
C LYS A 245 2.09 -25.61 -1.70
N ARG A 246 1.56 -24.65 -2.45
CA ARG A 246 1.53 -23.24 -2.06
C ARG A 246 0.21 -22.84 -1.43
N VAL A 247 0.27 -22.10 -0.33
CA VAL A 247 -0.87 -21.45 0.33
C VAL A 247 -0.58 -19.98 0.58
N ASN A 248 -1.39 -19.10 0.01
CA ASN A 248 -1.42 -17.67 0.30
C ASN A 248 -2.45 -17.38 1.40
N THR A 249 -2.08 -16.60 2.42
CA THR A 249 -2.99 -16.16 3.49
C THR A 249 -2.42 -14.95 4.24
N THR A 250 -3.08 -14.52 5.30
CA THR A 250 -2.57 -13.51 6.24
C THR A 250 -2.08 -14.12 7.55
N MET A 251 -1.09 -13.49 8.16
CA MET A 251 -0.73 -13.65 9.57
C MET A 251 -1.29 -12.45 10.34
N ASP A 252 -2.25 -12.73 11.21
CA ASP A 252 -2.92 -11.72 12.04
C ASP A 252 -2.24 -11.70 13.42
N ILE A 253 -1.56 -10.60 13.75
CA ILE A 253 -0.84 -10.38 15.00
C ILE A 253 -1.71 -9.48 15.90
N PRO A 254 -2.36 -10.01 16.93
CA PRO A 254 -3.24 -9.22 17.80
C PRO A 254 -2.44 -8.27 18.71
N LYS A 255 -3.07 -7.14 19.07
CA LYS A 255 -2.57 -6.25 20.11
C LYS A 255 -2.53 -6.96 21.46
N ASP A 256 -1.42 -6.79 22.17
CA ASP A 256 -1.30 -7.21 23.56
C ASP A 256 -2.04 -6.23 24.48
N ASP A 257 -2.93 -6.75 25.33
CA ASP A 257 -3.85 -5.93 26.13
C ASP A 257 -3.09 -5.03 27.15
N ASN A 258 -1.84 -5.37 27.49
CA ASN A 258 -1.06 -4.71 28.54
C ASN A 258 0.13 -3.89 28.01
N SER A 259 0.26 -3.74 26.69
CA SER A 259 1.39 -3.02 26.11
C SER A 259 1.05 -2.37 24.76
N ASN A 260 2.00 -1.59 24.24
CA ASN A 260 1.92 -1.03 22.89
C ASN A 260 2.36 -2.02 21.80
N TYR A 261 2.58 -3.29 22.16
CA TYR A 261 3.06 -4.31 21.25
C TYR A 261 1.92 -5.14 20.69
N PHE A 262 2.17 -5.73 19.53
CA PHE A 262 1.38 -6.78 18.92
C PHE A 262 2.18 -8.07 19.03
N ILE A 263 1.53 -9.14 19.49
CA ILE A 263 2.20 -10.40 19.82
C ILE A 263 1.53 -11.55 19.08
N TYR A 264 2.34 -12.28 18.33
CA TYR A 264 1.99 -13.57 17.74
C TYR A 264 2.78 -14.64 18.50
N ASP A 265 2.09 -15.48 19.26
CA ASP A 265 2.74 -16.47 20.12
C ASP A 265 2.16 -17.85 19.88
N TYR A 266 2.85 -18.67 19.09
CA TYR A 266 2.52 -20.07 18.83
C TYR A 266 3.77 -20.89 19.10
N ASN A 267 3.77 -21.59 20.24
CA ASN A 267 4.95 -22.30 20.71
C ASN A 267 4.57 -23.60 21.43
N TYR A 268 5.59 -24.34 21.86
CA TYR A 268 5.45 -25.60 22.61
C TYR A 268 4.45 -25.50 23.78
N ASN A 269 4.48 -24.40 24.55
CA ASN A 269 3.73 -24.24 25.80
C ASN A 269 2.24 -23.99 25.59
N ASN A 270 1.86 -23.47 24.42
CA ASN A 270 0.47 -23.18 24.11
C ASN A 270 -0.08 -24.12 23.03
N GLY A 271 0.64 -25.19 22.69
CA GLY A 271 0.26 -26.17 21.68
C GLY A 271 0.02 -25.54 20.31
N GLY A 272 0.58 -24.35 20.09
CA GLY A 272 0.36 -23.53 18.93
C GLY A 272 1.22 -24.01 17.78
N TYR A 273 0.58 -24.62 16.80
CA TYR A 273 1.21 -25.03 15.56
C TYR A 273 0.47 -24.29 14.46
N SER A 274 1.22 -23.44 13.79
CA SER A 274 0.75 -22.48 12.81
C SER A 274 1.76 -22.49 11.68
N PRO A 275 1.38 -22.37 10.40
CA PRO A 275 0.08 -21.90 9.92
C PRO A 275 -0.86 -22.95 9.32
N LEU A 276 -0.42 -24.21 9.17
CA LEU A 276 -1.13 -25.20 8.34
C LEU A 276 -2.13 -26.08 9.11
N ASP A 277 -2.09 -26.12 10.44
CA ASP A 277 -2.96 -26.98 11.26
C ASP A 277 -4.03 -26.21 12.04
N SER A 278 -5.20 -26.82 12.23
CA SER A 278 -6.20 -26.40 13.21
C SER A 278 -6.19 -27.33 14.42
N ILE A 279 -5.82 -26.78 15.57
CA ILE A 279 -5.67 -27.52 16.83
C ILE A 279 -6.76 -27.12 17.82
N ASN A 280 -7.33 -28.09 18.53
CA ASN A 280 -8.23 -27.80 19.65
C ASN A 280 -7.44 -27.17 20.81
N PRO A 281 -7.78 -25.95 21.28
CA PRO A 281 -7.01 -25.25 22.30
C PRO A 281 -7.02 -25.94 23.69
N ASP A 282 -8.02 -26.77 23.99
CA ASP A 282 -8.12 -27.46 25.27
C ASP A 282 -7.53 -28.88 25.20
N THR A 283 -7.93 -29.67 24.19
CA THR A 283 -7.47 -31.07 24.06
C THR A 283 -6.11 -31.18 23.38
N ARG A 284 -5.71 -30.17 22.61
CA ARG A 284 -4.49 -30.15 21.77
C ARG A 284 -4.50 -31.15 20.63
N GLU A 285 -5.63 -31.80 20.39
CA GLU A 285 -5.83 -32.70 19.27
C GLU A 285 -5.88 -31.90 17.96
N TRP A 286 -5.24 -32.45 16.94
CA TRP A 286 -5.43 -32.01 15.57
C TRP A 286 -6.88 -32.24 15.13
N VAL A 287 -7.48 -31.22 14.53
CA VAL A 287 -8.87 -31.23 14.08
C VAL A 287 -8.96 -31.40 12.57
N MET A 288 -8.26 -30.53 11.84
CA MET A 288 -8.24 -30.47 10.37
C MET A 288 -7.10 -29.56 9.90
N ASN A 289 -6.77 -29.61 8.61
CA ASN A 289 -5.92 -28.61 7.97
C ASN A 289 -6.53 -27.22 8.16
N LYS A 290 -5.69 -26.20 8.29
CA LYS A 290 -6.11 -24.81 8.42
C LYS A 290 -6.90 -24.42 7.17
N PRO A 291 -8.15 -23.96 7.31
CA PRO A 291 -8.92 -23.48 6.18
C PRO A 291 -8.19 -22.33 5.48
N CYS A 292 -8.04 -22.41 4.16
CA CYS A 292 -7.64 -21.27 3.34
C CYS A 292 -8.75 -20.84 2.39
N ASN A 293 -8.57 -19.69 1.75
CA ASN A 293 -9.49 -19.20 0.74
C ASN A 293 -9.00 -19.60 -0.67
N PRO A 294 -9.74 -20.42 -1.42
CA PRO A 294 -9.38 -20.82 -2.78
C PRO A 294 -9.23 -19.64 -3.75
N LYS A 295 -10.00 -18.56 -3.61
CA LYS A 295 -10.02 -17.43 -4.57
C LYS A 295 -8.70 -16.64 -4.64
N ILE A 296 -7.88 -16.71 -3.60
CA ILE A 296 -6.57 -16.01 -3.56
C ILE A 296 -5.39 -16.95 -3.85
N GLN A 297 -5.66 -18.23 -4.10
CA GLN A 297 -4.63 -19.20 -4.46
C GLN A 297 -4.35 -19.12 -5.97
N PRO A 298 -3.08 -19.24 -6.41
CA PRO A 298 -2.72 -19.15 -7.83
C PRO A 298 -3.48 -20.15 -8.73
N ASN A 299 -3.79 -21.33 -8.20
CA ASN A 299 -4.50 -22.40 -8.92
C ASN A 299 -5.98 -22.53 -8.50
N GLN A 300 -6.50 -21.58 -7.72
CA GLN A 300 -7.86 -21.57 -7.19
C GLN A 300 -8.23 -22.77 -6.30
N VAL A 301 -7.25 -23.47 -5.73
CA VAL A 301 -7.45 -24.62 -4.85
C VAL A 301 -6.59 -24.46 -3.60
N CYS A 302 -7.13 -24.90 -2.47
CA CYS A 302 -6.42 -24.97 -1.20
C CYS A 302 -5.55 -26.23 -1.14
N ASP A 303 -4.47 -26.24 -1.90
CA ASP A 303 -3.56 -27.38 -1.97
C ASP A 303 -2.60 -27.38 -0.77
N GLN A 304 -2.74 -28.39 0.08
CA GLN A 304 -1.83 -28.72 1.17
C GLN A 304 -1.61 -30.25 1.18
N PHE A 305 -0.54 -30.70 1.81
CA PHE A 305 -0.36 -32.09 2.19
C PHE A 305 -1.04 -32.31 3.55
N ASP A 306 -1.46 -33.55 3.81
CA ASP A 306 -1.98 -33.93 5.13
C ASP A 306 -0.85 -33.86 6.17
N PRO A 307 -1.15 -33.69 7.48
CA PRO A 307 -0.11 -33.62 8.51
C PRO A 307 0.82 -34.83 8.47
N GLN A 308 2.13 -34.59 8.37
CA GLN A 308 3.09 -35.64 8.04
C GLN A 308 3.87 -36.18 9.23
N THR A 309 3.80 -35.53 10.41
CA THR A 309 4.77 -35.76 11.49
C THR A 309 4.13 -35.74 12.89
N LEU A 310 4.81 -36.32 13.89
CA LEU A 310 4.39 -36.30 15.30
C LEU A 310 5.30 -35.39 16.13
N SER A 311 4.71 -34.59 17.02
CA SER A 311 5.36 -33.67 17.97
C SER A 311 6.00 -34.37 19.18
N ILE A 312 6.74 -35.45 18.90
CA ILE A 312 7.44 -36.26 19.89
C ILE A 312 8.82 -36.60 19.38
N PHE A 313 9.81 -36.49 20.26
CA PHE A 313 11.18 -36.83 19.92
C PHE A 313 11.34 -38.36 19.81
N CYS A 314 11.30 -38.90 18.60
CA CYS A 314 11.34 -40.34 18.34
C CYS A 314 12.45 -40.72 17.37
N PRO A 315 13.71 -40.66 17.84
CA PRO A 315 14.83 -40.98 16.98
C PRO A 315 14.75 -42.44 16.49
N PRO A 316 15.14 -42.70 15.23
CA PRO A 316 15.08 -44.02 14.63
C PRO A 316 16.30 -44.87 15.05
N TYR A 317 16.55 -44.99 16.36
CA TYR A 317 17.52 -45.89 16.98
C TYR A 317 17.15 -46.14 18.45
N ASP A 318 17.81 -47.11 19.09
CA ASP A 318 17.63 -47.33 20.52
C ASP A 318 18.31 -46.21 21.32
N TYR A 319 17.48 -45.32 21.90
CA TYR A 319 17.94 -44.24 22.78
C TYR A 319 17.58 -44.52 24.25
N GLU A 320 18.43 -44.06 25.17
CA GLU A 320 18.50 -44.48 26.58
C GLU A 320 17.20 -44.30 27.40
N TRP A 321 16.28 -43.44 26.93
CA TRP A 321 15.08 -43.04 27.69
C TRP A 321 13.77 -43.30 26.95
N ARG A 322 13.79 -44.11 25.88
CA ARG A 322 12.65 -44.32 24.99
C ARG A 322 11.39 -44.85 25.67
N ASP A 323 11.53 -45.76 26.62
CA ASP A 323 10.42 -46.40 27.33
C ASP A 323 9.80 -45.51 28.43
N LYS A 324 10.55 -44.50 28.89
CA LYS A 324 10.16 -43.54 29.93
C LYS A 324 9.82 -42.16 29.40
N GLN A 325 9.87 -41.98 28.07
CA GLN A 325 9.51 -40.73 27.43
C GLN A 325 8.06 -40.37 27.76
N ALA A 326 7.85 -39.13 28.19
CA ALA A 326 6.54 -38.55 28.41
C ALA A 326 6.39 -37.25 27.62
N ASP A 327 5.16 -36.95 27.21
CA ASP A 327 4.80 -35.66 26.62
C ASP A 327 4.78 -34.53 27.67
N TYR A 328 4.47 -33.31 27.23
CA TYR A 328 4.31 -32.16 28.11
C TYR A 328 3.13 -32.27 29.10
N ARG A 329 2.28 -33.29 29.00
CA ARG A 329 1.19 -33.59 29.95
C ARG A 329 1.54 -34.73 30.90
N GLY A 330 2.73 -35.32 30.77
CA GLY A 330 3.17 -36.49 31.53
C GLY A 330 2.62 -37.83 31.02
N ASN A 331 1.97 -37.88 29.85
CA ASN A 331 1.55 -39.12 29.23
C ASN A 331 2.74 -39.82 28.59
N ASN A 332 2.87 -41.14 28.83
CA ASN A 332 3.93 -41.93 28.20
C ASN A 332 3.70 -42.04 26.69
N THR A 333 4.70 -41.65 25.89
CA THR A 333 4.65 -41.63 24.41
C THR A 333 5.34 -42.82 23.77
N TYR A 334 5.91 -43.76 24.54
CA TYR A 334 6.71 -44.88 24.04
C TYR A 334 5.99 -45.73 23.00
N LYS A 335 4.73 -46.09 23.29
CA LYS A 335 3.93 -46.91 22.37
C LYS A 335 3.66 -46.18 21.06
N LEU A 336 3.25 -44.91 21.13
CA LEU A 336 3.02 -44.07 19.95
C LEU A 336 4.30 -43.97 19.10
N CYS A 337 5.44 -43.74 19.74
CA CYS A 337 6.76 -43.69 19.12
C CYS A 337 7.09 -44.99 18.37
N THR A 338 6.89 -46.13 19.03
CA THR A 338 7.15 -47.46 18.46
C THR A 338 6.25 -47.75 17.27
N ASP A 339 4.96 -47.43 17.37
CA ASP A 339 4.01 -47.61 16.28
C ASP A 339 4.36 -46.71 15.09
N TRP A 340 4.73 -45.44 15.35
CA TRP A 340 5.16 -44.51 14.31
C TRP A 340 6.37 -45.04 13.53
N LEU A 341 7.41 -45.50 14.23
CA LEU A 341 8.57 -46.13 13.60
C LEU A 341 8.18 -47.39 12.80
N ASN A 342 7.28 -48.22 13.34
CA ASN A 342 6.81 -49.44 12.66
C ASN A 342 6.01 -49.14 11.37
N TYR A 343 5.29 -48.02 11.32
CA TYR A 343 4.60 -47.54 10.10
C TYR A 343 5.55 -46.89 9.08
N GLY A 344 6.86 -46.88 9.34
CA GLY A 344 7.89 -46.35 8.45
C GLY A 344 8.56 -45.09 8.96
N GLY A 345 8.08 -44.54 10.08
CA GLY A 345 8.77 -43.49 10.82
C GLY A 345 8.74 -42.10 10.16
N PRO A 346 9.71 -41.25 10.50
CA PRO A 346 9.63 -39.80 10.32
C PRO A 346 9.77 -39.31 8.88
N ARG A 347 10.23 -40.14 7.95
CA ARG A 347 10.38 -39.79 6.52
C ARG A 347 9.43 -40.60 5.61
N ASN A 348 8.54 -41.41 6.19
CA ASN A 348 7.56 -42.16 5.41
C ASN A 348 6.29 -41.35 5.13
N VAL A 349 5.99 -41.20 3.85
CA VAL A 349 4.92 -40.39 3.29
C VAL A 349 3.75 -41.26 2.83
N SER A 350 2.56 -40.68 2.61
CA SER A 350 1.41 -41.47 2.17
C SER A 350 1.53 -41.99 0.74
N ALA A 351 2.04 -41.14 -0.15
CA ALA A 351 2.38 -41.30 -1.56
C ALA A 351 2.99 -39.96 -2.02
N ILE A 352 3.80 -39.96 -3.09
CA ILE A 352 4.48 -38.73 -3.55
C ILE A 352 3.47 -37.67 -4.04
N ASP A 353 2.28 -38.08 -4.49
CA ASP A 353 1.19 -37.18 -4.94
C ASP A 353 0.33 -36.62 -3.79
N GLY A 354 0.59 -37.05 -2.54
CA GLY A 354 -0.21 -36.66 -1.38
C GLY A 354 -1.55 -37.38 -1.25
N SER A 355 -1.79 -38.47 -1.99
CA SER A 355 -2.95 -39.33 -1.78
C SER A 355 -2.67 -40.35 -0.65
N GLY A 356 -3.54 -40.43 0.35
CA GLY A 356 -3.43 -41.38 1.47
C GLY A 356 -2.88 -40.78 2.77
N TYR A 357 -2.50 -41.65 3.72
CA TYR A 357 -2.06 -41.23 5.07
C TYR A 357 -0.58 -41.51 5.37
N SER A 358 0.13 -40.50 5.92
CA SER A 358 1.52 -40.60 6.40
C SER A 358 1.68 -41.64 7.52
N ALA A 359 2.91 -42.07 7.78
CA ALA A 359 3.19 -42.95 8.94
C ALA A 359 2.76 -42.29 10.25
N ALA A 360 2.93 -40.97 10.37
CA ALA A 360 2.48 -40.20 11.52
C ALA A 360 0.95 -40.25 11.67
N TRP A 361 0.19 -40.07 10.59
CA TRP A 361 -1.26 -40.18 10.63
C TRP A 361 -1.72 -41.57 11.09
N GLN A 362 -1.14 -42.63 10.53
CA GLN A 362 -1.48 -44.01 10.87
C GLN A 362 -1.24 -44.28 12.36
N ALA A 363 -0.05 -43.91 12.86
CA ALA A 363 0.28 -44.02 14.28
C ALA A 363 -0.65 -43.17 15.16
N ALA A 364 -1.00 -41.97 14.71
CA ALA A 364 -1.87 -41.06 15.44
C ALA A 364 -3.28 -41.62 15.60
N VAL A 365 -3.89 -42.11 14.51
CA VAL A 365 -5.21 -42.75 14.56
C VAL A 365 -5.18 -44.00 15.43
N TYR A 366 -4.14 -44.82 15.31
CA TYR A 366 -4.02 -46.05 16.06
C TYR A 366 -3.90 -45.82 17.57
N ASN A 367 -3.29 -44.71 17.99
CA ASN A 367 -3.10 -44.34 19.40
C ASN A 367 -4.15 -43.35 19.94
N GLY A 368 -5.23 -43.08 19.19
CA GLY A 368 -6.35 -42.25 19.64
C GLY A 368 -5.95 -40.81 20.01
N SER A 369 -6.48 -40.29 21.12
CA SER A 369 -6.23 -38.92 21.58
C SER A 369 -4.75 -38.60 21.76
N LEU A 370 -3.96 -39.53 22.31
CA LEU A 370 -2.50 -39.39 22.48
C LEU A 370 -1.82 -39.22 21.11
N GLY A 371 -2.27 -39.95 20.09
CA GLY A 371 -1.75 -39.78 18.74
C GLY A 371 -2.15 -38.44 18.11
N LYS A 372 -3.45 -38.09 18.18
CA LYS A 372 -3.98 -36.87 17.57
C LYS A 372 -3.47 -35.58 18.22
N GLN A 373 -3.11 -35.60 19.51
CA GLN A 373 -2.49 -34.43 20.14
C GLN A 373 -1.06 -34.15 19.66
N HIS A 374 -0.41 -35.12 19.01
CA HIS A 374 0.94 -34.98 18.49
C HIS A 374 1.01 -34.81 16.97
N LEU A 375 -0.05 -35.13 16.24
CA LEU A 375 -0.05 -35.07 14.78
C LEU A 375 0.00 -33.62 14.25
N ARG A 376 1.02 -33.27 13.47
CA ARG A 376 1.28 -31.90 12.97
C ARG A 376 1.94 -31.88 11.58
N ASN A 377 1.95 -30.69 10.98
CA ASN A 377 2.78 -30.32 9.84
C ASN A 377 4.00 -29.49 10.29
N TYR A 378 5.20 -30.02 10.06
CA TYR A 378 6.50 -29.41 10.40
C TYR A 378 7.41 -29.31 9.18
N ALA A 379 6.91 -29.63 7.99
CA ALA A 379 7.72 -29.64 6.78
C ALA A 379 7.22 -28.49 5.90
N PHE A 380 7.46 -27.26 6.33
CA PHE A 380 6.99 -26.11 5.59
C PHE A 380 7.97 -24.95 5.63
N THR A 381 7.88 -24.11 4.62
CA THR A 381 8.46 -22.77 4.66
C THR A 381 7.36 -21.72 4.62
N MET A 382 7.69 -20.55 5.14
CA MET A 382 6.82 -19.38 5.15
C MET A 382 7.66 -18.16 4.82
N MET A 383 7.29 -17.45 3.76
CA MET A 383 7.74 -16.09 3.53
C MET A 383 6.64 -15.15 3.98
N GLY A 384 6.97 -14.18 4.82
CA GLY A 384 6.07 -13.10 5.20
C GLY A 384 6.57 -11.75 4.74
N TYR A 385 5.62 -10.87 4.42
CA TYR A 385 5.88 -9.53 3.92
C TYR A 385 4.97 -8.51 4.58
N ALA A 386 5.56 -7.37 4.91
CA ALA A 386 4.85 -6.15 5.27
C ALA A 386 5.60 -4.92 4.74
N SER A 387 4.84 -3.89 4.36
CA SER A 387 5.39 -2.54 4.22
C SER A 387 5.03 -1.74 5.47
N PHE A 388 5.98 -1.02 6.04
CA PHE A 388 5.76 -0.20 7.23
C PHE A 388 6.24 1.23 6.99
N LYS A 389 5.55 2.19 7.60
CA LYS A 389 5.91 3.60 7.47
C LYS A 389 6.86 3.99 8.58
N TYR A 390 8.02 4.53 8.22
CA TYR A 390 8.95 5.09 9.18
C TYR A 390 8.46 6.45 9.66
N LYS A 391 8.43 6.63 10.99
CA LYS A 391 8.23 7.93 11.62
C LYS A 391 9.31 8.19 12.64
N GLN A 392 10.01 9.31 12.49
CA GLN A 392 11.05 9.74 13.41
C GLN A 392 10.49 9.96 14.83
N SER A 393 9.23 10.42 14.93
CA SER A 393 8.53 10.62 16.21
C SER A 393 8.28 9.32 16.97
N ASN A 394 8.18 8.19 16.28
CA ASN A 394 7.91 6.89 16.90
C ASN A 394 9.17 6.24 17.47
N GLN A 395 10.34 6.85 17.27
CA GLN A 395 11.61 6.32 17.77
C GLN A 395 11.95 6.85 19.17
N SER A 396 11.05 7.57 19.83
CA SER A 396 11.27 8.11 21.19
C SER A 396 9.95 8.18 21.96
N PRO A 397 9.92 7.82 23.28
CA PRO A 397 11.06 7.40 24.09
C PRO A 397 11.46 5.92 23.90
N MET A 398 10.62 5.12 23.22
CA MET A 398 10.92 3.73 22.87
C MET A 398 10.93 3.58 21.36
N HIS A 399 11.89 2.80 20.84
CA HIS A 399 12.04 2.60 19.42
C HIS A 399 11.00 1.60 18.90
N GLU A 400 10.62 1.74 17.64
CA GLU A 400 9.86 0.69 16.97
C GLU A 400 10.77 -0.52 16.73
N VAL A 401 10.22 -1.71 16.96
CA VAL A 401 10.96 -2.97 16.84
C VAL A 401 10.10 -4.03 16.16
N PHE A 402 10.77 -4.95 15.49
CA PHE A 402 10.21 -6.23 15.07
C PHE A 402 11.10 -7.33 15.64
N GLU A 403 10.59 -8.08 16.61
CA GLU A 403 11.32 -9.11 17.34
C GLU A 403 10.76 -10.48 17.01
N PHE A 404 11.65 -11.45 16.93
CA PHE A 404 11.35 -12.86 16.75
C PHE A 404 11.99 -13.66 17.89
N ALA A 405 11.35 -14.76 18.29
CA ALA A 405 12.02 -15.85 18.98
C ALA A 405 11.44 -17.17 18.51
N GLY A 406 12.30 -18.10 18.11
CA GLY A 406 11.85 -19.36 17.54
C GLY A 406 12.97 -20.33 17.19
N ASP A 407 12.58 -21.57 16.95
CA ASP A 407 13.48 -22.63 16.50
C ASP A 407 13.62 -22.66 14.97
N ASP A 408 14.49 -23.54 14.49
CA ASP A 408 14.81 -23.72 13.08
C ASP A 408 15.23 -22.42 12.36
N ASP A 409 14.99 -22.34 11.05
CA ASP A 409 15.52 -21.29 10.22
C ASP A 409 14.65 -20.03 10.24
N MET A 410 15.24 -18.89 10.57
CA MET A 410 14.63 -17.58 10.45
C MET A 410 15.60 -16.54 9.87
N TRP A 411 15.17 -15.85 8.81
CA TRP A 411 15.86 -14.71 8.24
C TRP A 411 14.92 -13.52 8.13
N ILE A 412 15.36 -12.34 8.55
CA ILE A 412 14.60 -11.09 8.39
C ILE A 412 15.43 -10.11 7.57
N PHE A 413 14.82 -9.59 6.51
CA PHE A 413 15.37 -8.56 5.64
C PHE A 413 14.53 -7.29 5.79
N VAL A 414 15.21 -6.14 5.75
CA VAL A 414 14.55 -4.84 5.60
C VAL A 414 15.13 -4.16 4.37
N ASP A 415 14.26 -3.65 3.51
CA ASP A 415 14.60 -3.06 2.22
C ASP A 415 15.51 -3.94 1.33
N GLY A 416 15.32 -5.26 1.43
CA GLY A 416 16.10 -6.26 0.70
C GLY A 416 17.47 -6.58 1.28
N VAL A 417 17.84 -6.04 2.44
CA VAL A 417 19.13 -6.27 3.11
C VAL A 417 18.92 -7.06 4.40
N LEU A 418 19.77 -8.06 4.65
CA LEU A 418 19.67 -8.98 5.79
C LEU A 418 19.93 -8.26 7.12
N VAL A 419 19.02 -8.43 8.08
CA VAL A 419 19.07 -7.82 9.42
C VAL A 419 19.19 -8.88 10.52
N VAL A 420 18.42 -9.96 10.42
CA VAL A 420 18.44 -11.10 11.34
C VAL A 420 18.76 -12.35 10.54
N ASP A 421 19.75 -13.12 11.01
CA ASP A 421 20.20 -14.35 10.38
C ASP A 421 20.35 -15.42 11.45
N LEU A 422 19.32 -16.26 11.55
CA LEU A 422 19.17 -17.35 12.49
C LEU A 422 18.91 -18.62 11.67
N GLY A 423 19.91 -19.03 10.86
CA GLY A 423 19.79 -20.24 10.06
C GLY A 423 20.02 -21.52 10.88
N GLY A 424 19.52 -22.63 10.36
CA GLY A 424 19.78 -23.98 10.82
C GLY A 424 18.86 -24.45 11.94
N THR A 425 18.90 -25.75 12.18
CA THR A 425 18.07 -26.42 13.20
C THR A 425 18.61 -26.13 14.59
N HIS A 426 18.00 -25.16 15.27
CA HIS A 426 18.42 -24.71 16.59
C HIS A 426 17.26 -24.55 17.56
N LEU A 427 17.57 -24.60 18.86
CA LEU A 427 16.61 -24.25 19.92
C LEU A 427 16.16 -22.79 19.76
N SER A 428 15.04 -22.43 20.41
CA SER A 428 14.46 -21.09 20.34
C SER A 428 15.53 -19.99 20.51
N ALA A 429 15.77 -19.24 19.43
CA ALA A 429 16.75 -18.19 19.32
C ALA A 429 16.05 -16.83 19.13
N PRO A 430 16.42 -15.80 19.90
CA PRO A 430 15.88 -14.46 19.73
C PRO A 430 16.56 -13.71 18.57
N GLY A 431 15.78 -12.94 17.83
CA GLY A 431 16.23 -11.99 16.83
C GLY A 431 15.50 -10.65 16.98
N LYS A 432 16.19 -9.54 16.70
CA LYS A 432 15.61 -8.20 16.85
C LYS A 432 15.99 -7.30 15.69
N VAL A 433 14.97 -6.69 15.09
CA VAL A 433 15.08 -5.54 14.20
C VAL A 433 14.79 -4.29 15.01
N ASP A 434 15.75 -3.36 15.07
CA ASP A 434 15.61 -2.06 15.72
C ASP A 434 15.53 -0.95 14.65
N ILE A 435 14.34 -0.35 14.50
CA ILE A 435 14.06 0.57 13.39
C ILE A 435 14.91 1.84 13.49
N GLU A 436 15.21 2.30 14.70
CA GLU A 436 16.08 3.47 14.88
C GLU A 436 17.51 3.19 14.40
N VAL A 437 18.04 2.00 14.69
CA VAL A 437 19.37 1.58 14.24
C VAL A 437 19.43 1.51 12.72
N LEU A 438 18.43 0.91 12.07
CA LEU A 438 18.37 0.83 10.61
C LEU A 438 18.28 2.22 9.96
N ALA A 439 17.37 3.06 10.47
CA ALA A 439 17.14 4.40 9.96
C ALA A 439 18.39 5.26 10.04
N LYS A 440 19.05 5.33 11.22
CA LYS A 440 20.28 6.12 11.41
C LYS A 440 21.43 5.70 10.51
N ASN A 441 21.46 4.43 10.11
CA ASN A 441 22.50 3.87 9.24
C ASN A 441 22.08 3.83 7.77
N ASN A 442 21.00 4.51 7.38
CA ASN A 442 20.52 4.58 5.99
C ASN A 442 20.36 3.19 5.33
N HIS A 443 19.91 2.20 6.13
CA HIS A 443 19.83 0.79 5.72
C HIS A 443 18.99 0.61 4.44
N GLY A 444 19.47 -0.19 3.49
CA GLY A 444 18.75 -0.47 2.23
C GLY A 444 18.89 0.62 1.16
N CYS A 445 19.62 1.70 1.46
CA CYS A 445 19.78 2.87 0.59
C CYS A 445 21.24 3.16 0.22
N HIS A 446 22.16 2.20 0.39
CA HIS A 446 23.57 2.38 0.09
C HIS A 446 23.95 2.04 -1.36
N ILE A 447 25.08 2.60 -1.80
CA ILE A 447 25.85 2.08 -2.92
C ILE A 447 26.97 1.18 -2.37
N LEU A 448 27.02 -0.06 -2.84
CA LEU A 448 28.00 -1.06 -2.46
C LEU A 448 29.39 -0.71 -2.97
N ALA A 449 30.41 -1.35 -2.38
CA ALA A 449 31.82 -1.09 -2.69
C ALA A 449 32.20 -1.38 -4.16
N ASP A 450 31.45 -2.24 -4.85
CA ASP A 450 31.62 -2.54 -6.27
C ASP A 450 30.90 -1.54 -7.21
N GLY A 451 30.26 -0.52 -6.64
CA GLY A 451 29.53 0.52 -7.35
C GLY A 451 28.08 0.15 -7.69
N THR A 452 27.60 -1.02 -7.28
CA THR A 452 26.20 -1.41 -7.45
C THR A 452 25.33 -0.93 -6.27
N PRO A 453 24.07 -0.56 -6.49
CA PRO A 453 23.16 -0.19 -5.41
C PRO A 453 22.72 -1.42 -4.59
N GLU A 454 22.42 -1.23 -3.31
CA GLU A 454 21.61 -2.20 -2.55
C GLU A 454 20.26 -2.45 -3.25
N PRO A 455 19.60 -3.61 -3.02
CA PRO A 455 18.50 -4.07 -3.87
C PRO A 455 17.37 -3.06 -4.10
N LEU A 456 16.99 -2.32 -3.06
CA LEU A 456 15.95 -1.29 -3.11
C LEU A 456 16.48 0.14 -3.02
N ALA A 457 17.79 0.38 -3.17
CA ALA A 457 18.35 1.73 -3.00
C ALA A 457 17.84 2.75 -4.04
N ASN A 458 17.36 2.27 -5.19
CA ASN A 458 16.73 3.10 -6.23
C ASN A 458 15.20 3.09 -6.19
N TYR A 459 14.60 2.51 -5.15
CA TYR A 459 13.16 2.42 -4.98
C TYR A 459 12.64 3.54 -4.06
N SER A 460 11.32 3.66 -3.93
CA SER A 460 10.69 4.81 -3.27
C SER A 460 10.97 4.92 -1.77
N ASN A 461 11.40 3.83 -1.12
CA ASN A 461 11.81 3.81 0.29
C ASN A 461 13.00 4.75 0.57
N CYS A 462 13.88 4.94 -0.41
CA CYS A 462 15.07 5.78 -0.27
C CYS A 462 14.86 7.25 -0.69
N ALA A 463 13.62 7.66 -0.97
CA ALA A 463 13.32 9.03 -1.36
C ALA A 463 13.66 10.02 -0.23
N GLY A 464 14.68 10.86 -0.46
CA GLY A 464 15.14 11.85 0.52
C GLY A 464 16.06 11.29 1.61
N ALA A 465 16.40 10.01 1.56
CA ALA A 465 17.34 9.37 2.47
C ALA A 465 18.79 9.80 2.16
N SER A 466 19.66 9.77 3.17
CA SER A 466 21.10 10.05 3.00
C SER A 466 21.91 9.52 4.17
N ASP A 467 23.18 9.18 3.95
CA ASP A 467 24.07 8.70 5.04
C ASP A 467 24.22 9.69 6.21
N ALA A 468 24.03 10.99 5.95
CA ALA A 468 24.12 12.02 6.99
C ALA A 468 22.86 12.15 7.85
N LYS A 469 21.69 11.79 7.31
CA LYS A 469 20.39 11.98 7.99
C LYS A 469 19.67 10.67 8.31
N GLY A 470 20.08 9.57 7.68
CA GLY A 470 19.34 8.32 7.68
C GLY A 470 18.15 8.34 6.71
N TRP A 471 17.17 7.50 7.01
CA TRP A 471 15.86 7.51 6.34
C TRP A 471 15.14 8.85 6.51
N ALA A 472 14.39 9.26 5.49
CA ALA A 472 13.55 10.44 5.58
C ALA A 472 12.28 10.12 6.38
N ASP A 473 11.72 11.11 7.08
CA ASP A 473 10.44 10.92 7.79
C ASP A 473 9.31 10.61 6.80
N ASP A 474 8.31 9.85 7.23
CA ASP A 474 7.14 9.45 6.44
C ASP A 474 7.43 8.59 5.18
N THR A 475 8.60 7.94 5.08
CA THR A 475 8.90 6.97 4.01
C THR A 475 8.39 5.57 4.32
N TRP A 476 8.04 4.81 3.27
CA TRP A 476 7.63 3.42 3.37
C TRP A 476 8.83 2.49 3.19
N HIS A 477 8.98 1.50 4.07
CA HIS A 477 10.04 0.51 4.07
C HIS A 477 9.45 -0.89 4.02
N HIS A 478 10.24 -1.86 3.55
CA HIS A 478 9.79 -3.20 3.24
C HIS A 478 10.43 -4.22 4.17
N LEU A 479 9.62 -4.95 4.94
CA LEU A 479 10.05 -6.05 5.80
C LEU A 479 9.68 -7.37 5.15
N HIS A 480 10.68 -8.23 4.96
CA HIS A 480 10.51 -9.63 4.57
C HIS A 480 11.05 -10.52 5.67
N PHE A 481 10.32 -11.57 6.02
CA PHE A 481 10.89 -12.65 6.82
C PHE A 481 10.70 -13.99 6.11
N PHE A 482 11.64 -14.89 6.33
CA PHE A 482 11.70 -16.22 5.74
C PHE A 482 11.91 -17.20 6.87
N TYR A 483 10.95 -18.11 7.03
CA TYR A 483 10.94 -19.13 8.06
C TYR A 483 10.90 -20.50 7.40
N ALA A 484 11.69 -21.46 7.88
CA ALA A 484 11.53 -22.86 7.52
C ALA A 484 11.46 -23.68 8.79
N ASP A 485 10.32 -24.34 9.00
CA ASP A 485 10.13 -25.32 10.06
C ASP A 485 10.53 -26.67 9.48
N ARG A 486 11.45 -27.37 10.14
CA ARG A 486 12.08 -28.59 9.62
C ARG A 486 12.25 -29.67 10.68
N GLN A 487 12.06 -29.36 11.97
CA GLN A 487 12.16 -30.31 13.07
C GLN A 487 10.79 -30.72 13.66
N SER A 488 10.70 -31.99 14.06
CA SER A 488 9.47 -32.59 14.59
C SER A 488 9.27 -32.46 16.10
N ASP A 489 10.23 -31.92 16.86
CA ASP A 489 10.22 -31.97 18.33
C ASP A 489 9.65 -30.71 19.00
N GLY A 490 9.20 -29.74 18.19
CA GLY A 490 8.55 -28.50 18.59
C GLY A 490 8.42 -27.57 17.38
N SER A 491 7.52 -26.59 17.46
CA SER A 491 7.51 -25.43 16.57
C SER A 491 7.34 -24.24 17.49
N ASN A 492 8.28 -23.30 17.45
CA ASN A 492 8.28 -22.11 18.28
C ASN A 492 8.34 -20.90 17.36
N ILE A 493 7.24 -20.18 17.26
CA ILE A 493 7.17 -18.88 16.60
C ILE A 493 6.58 -17.86 17.57
N TYR A 494 7.44 -16.97 18.03
CA TYR A 494 7.09 -15.79 18.80
C TYR A 494 7.48 -14.56 17.99
N ILE A 495 6.52 -13.70 17.66
CA ILE A 495 6.75 -12.40 17.06
C ILE A 495 6.19 -11.34 18.00
N ARG A 496 6.99 -10.30 18.27
CA ARG A 496 6.59 -9.12 19.01
C ARG A 496 6.95 -7.89 18.21
N THR A 497 5.98 -7.04 17.92
CA THR A 497 6.21 -5.86 17.07
C THR A 497 5.51 -4.63 17.64
N SER A 498 6.13 -3.47 17.49
CA SER A 498 5.54 -2.16 17.77
C SER A 498 5.39 -1.29 16.52
N LEU A 499 5.57 -1.86 15.32
CA LEU A 499 5.41 -1.13 14.06
C LEU A 499 4.01 -0.49 13.97
N ALA A 500 3.95 0.83 14.05
CA ALA A 500 2.70 1.52 14.28
C ALA A 500 1.84 1.60 13.00
N GLU A 501 2.45 1.75 11.83
CA GLU A 501 1.76 1.91 10.56
C GLU A 501 2.24 0.85 9.56
N LEU A 502 1.41 -0.16 9.31
CA LEU A 502 1.60 -1.14 8.26
C LEU A 502 0.70 -0.80 7.07
N ALA A 503 1.21 -1.00 5.87
CA ALA A 503 0.40 -0.95 4.67
C ALA A 503 -0.66 -2.06 4.73
N PRO A 504 -1.88 -1.81 4.25
CA PRO A 504 -2.90 -2.84 4.22
C PRO A 504 -2.45 -4.06 3.40
N SER A 505 -2.61 -5.24 3.99
CA SER A 505 -2.22 -6.52 3.38
C SER A 505 -2.97 -6.79 2.06
N ARG A 506 -2.29 -7.44 1.10
CA ARG A 506 -2.83 -7.90 -0.19
C ARG A 506 -3.89 -9.00 -0.05
N TYR A 507 -3.94 -9.67 1.09
CA TYR A 507 -4.95 -10.68 1.42
C TYR A 507 -5.83 -10.29 2.61
N GLY A 508 -5.66 -9.09 3.16
CA GLY A 508 -6.33 -8.59 4.36
C GLY A 508 -7.71 -7.99 4.11
N GLN A 509 -8.17 -7.19 5.08
CA GLN A 509 -9.44 -6.46 4.98
C GLN A 509 -9.41 -5.41 3.84
N PRO A 510 -10.54 -5.14 3.17
CA PRO A 510 -10.63 -4.05 2.20
C PRO A 510 -10.37 -2.69 2.85
N SER A 511 -9.46 -1.93 2.24
CA SER A 511 -9.21 -0.53 2.59
C SER A 511 -9.20 0.30 1.30
N VAL A 512 -9.59 1.56 1.44
CA VAL A 512 -9.51 2.54 0.35
C VAL A 512 -8.21 3.30 0.55
N GLY A 513 -7.26 3.17 -0.39
CA GLY A 513 -5.97 3.86 -0.30
C GLY A 513 -6.04 5.29 -0.80
N ASN A 514 -6.61 5.49 -2.00
CA ASN A 514 -6.75 6.82 -2.60
C ASN A 514 -7.98 6.87 -3.49
N VAL A 515 -8.64 8.03 -3.56
CA VAL A 515 -9.77 8.27 -4.45
C VAL A 515 -9.49 9.47 -5.32
N ILE A 516 -9.61 9.28 -6.63
CA ILE A 516 -9.44 10.31 -7.64
C ILE A 516 -10.78 10.56 -8.30
N VAL A 517 -11.23 11.81 -8.24
CA VAL A 517 -12.40 12.28 -8.99
C VAL A 517 -11.90 13.04 -10.20
N LYS A 518 -12.17 12.53 -11.40
CA LYS A 518 -11.87 13.19 -12.68
C LYS A 518 -13.16 13.63 -13.34
N VAL A 519 -13.32 14.92 -13.59
CA VAL A 519 -14.46 15.40 -14.37
C VAL A 519 -14.10 15.33 -15.85
N GLY A 520 -14.91 14.59 -16.62
CA GLY A 520 -14.76 14.49 -18.06
C GLY A 520 -15.18 15.77 -18.79
N GLU A 521 -14.93 15.83 -20.10
CA GLU A 521 -15.35 16.94 -20.97
C GLU A 521 -16.88 17.15 -21.00
N ASP A 522 -17.64 16.13 -20.60
CA ASP A 522 -19.10 16.12 -20.45
C ASP A 522 -19.60 16.68 -19.11
N GLY A 523 -18.69 17.10 -18.21
CA GLY A 523 -19.03 17.58 -16.89
C GLY A 523 -19.41 16.47 -15.90
N VAL A 524 -19.31 15.19 -16.29
CA VAL A 524 -19.64 14.06 -15.42
C VAL A 524 -18.40 13.64 -14.61
N PRO A 525 -18.49 13.58 -13.27
CA PRO A 525 -17.40 13.08 -12.43
C PRO A 525 -17.26 11.56 -12.59
N LYS A 526 -16.07 11.11 -12.99
CA LYS A 526 -15.64 9.71 -12.94
C LYS A 526 -14.84 9.50 -11.67
N ASN A 527 -15.38 8.73 -10.73
CA ASN A 527 -14.72 8.42 -9.48
C ASN A 527 -13.92 7.12 -9.66
N SER A 528 -12.66 7.16 -9.24
CA SER A 528 -11.77 6.02 -9.24
C SER A 528 -11.21 5.84 -7.83
N MET A 529 -11.25 4.63 -7.30
CA MET A 529 -10.62 4.32 -6.01
C MET A 529 -9.61 3.20 -6.17
N PHE A 530 -8.49 3.36 -5.47
CA PHE A 530 -7.46 2.34 -5.32
C PHE A 530 -7.69 1.61 -4.01
N MET A 531 -7.66 0.29 -4.08
CA MET A 531 -7.87 -0.60 -2.95
C MET A 531 -6.67 -1.53 -2.81
N ASN A 532 -6.35 -1.94 -1.58
CA ASN A 532 -5.31 -2.94 -1.35
C ASN A 532 -5.69 -4.33 -1.88
N VAL A 533 -6.98 -4.67 -1.85
CA VAL A 533 -7.49 -6.01 -2.21
C VAL A 533 -8.72 -5.93 -3.12
N PRO A 534 -8.98 -6.96 -3.94
CA PRO A 534 -10.21 -7.02 -4.71
C PRO A 534 -11.36 -7.43 -3.78
N LEU A 535 -12.52 -6.77 -3.93
CA LEU A 535 -13.74 -7.06 -3.18
C LEU A 535 -14.34 -8.41 -3.58
N ALA A 536 -15.04 -9.05 -2.63
CA ALA A 536 -15.83 -10.24 -2.92
C ALA A 536 -17.00 -9.90 -3.86
N ASP A 537 -17.35 -10.83 -4.76
CA ASP A 537 -18.47 -10.67 -5.69
C ASP A 537 -19.79 -10.33 -4.98
N SER A 538 -20.03 -10.95 -3.81
CA SER A 538 -21.18 -10.66 -2.95
C SER A 538 -21.16 -9.24 -2.38
N THR A 539 -19.98 -8.71 -2.07
CA THR A 539 -19.81 -7.33 -1.61
C THR A 539 -20.12 -6.36 -2.74
N VAL A 540 -19.52 -6.55 -3.93
CA VAL A 540 -19.79 -5.69 -5.09
C VAL A 540 -21.28 -5.69 -5.44
N ALA A 541 -21.93 -6.86 -5.42
CA ALA A 541 -23.36 -6.98 -5.67
C ALA A 541 -24.21 -6.22 -4.63
N ASN A 542 -23.89 -6.35 -3.34
CA ASN A 542 -24.57 -5.64 -2.27
C ASN A 542 -24.27 -4.14 -2.25
N MET A 543 -23.10 -3.69 -2.74
CA MET A 543 -22.78 -2.27 -2.85
C MET A 543 -23.60 -1.59 -3.94
N VAL A 544 -23.72 -2.23 -5.11
CA VAL A 544 -24.45 -1.68 -6.28
C VAL A 544 -25.97 -1.80 -6.10
N ASN A 545 -26.43 -2.88 -5.46
CA ASN A 545 -27.85 -3.11 -5.16
C ASN A 545 -28.03 -3.25 -3.64
N PRO A 546 -28.00 -2.14 -2.88
CA PRO A 546 -27.99 -2.17 -1.43
C PRO A 546 -29.28 -2.76 -0.84
N ILE A 547 -29.12 -3.86 -0.11
CA ILE A 547 -30.17 -4.44 0.74
C ILE A 547 -30.56 -3.37 1.79
N ASN A 548 -31.86 -3.13 1.94
CA ASN A 548 -32.43 -2.12 2.85
C ASN A 548 -31.97 -0.68 2.61
N ASN A 549 -31.45 -0.37 1.41
CA ASN A 549 -30.98 0.99 1.08
C ASN A 549 -29.97 1.52 2.11
N ALA A 550 -28.95 0.72 2.42
CA ALA A 550 -27.85 1.07 3.31
C ALA A 550 -26.61 1.52 2.53
N PRO A 551 -25.91 2.60 2.94
CA PRO A 551 -24.70 3.06 2.27
C PRO A 551 -23.49 2.24 2.71
N SER A 552 -22.80 1.63 1.75
CA SER A 552 -21.61 0.80 1.97
C SER A 552 -20.32 1.60 2.15
N MET A 553 -20.37 2.91 1.94
CA MET A 553 -19.25 3.84 2.09
C MET A 553 -19.70 5.07 2.84
N LEU A 554 -18.83 5.62 3.68
CA LEU A 554 -19.05 6.86 4.42
C LEU A 554 -18.09 7.94 3.93
N VAL A 555 -18.56 9.18 3.90
CA VAL A 555 -17.78 10.35 3.51
C VAL A 555 -17.80 11.37 4.64
N MET A 556 -16.62 11.77 5.10
CA MET A 556 -16.43 12.89 6.01
C MET A 556 -16.10 14.15 5.22
N ARG A 557 -16.82 15.23 5.54
CA ARG A 557 -16.59 16.56 4.97
C ARG A 557 -16.49 17.60 6.08
N ASP A 558 -15.46 18.42 5.99
CA ASP A 558 -15.29 19.59 6.84
C ASP A 558 -16.02 20.77 6.17
N GLU A 559 -17.06 21.29 6.84
CA GLU A 559 -17.90 22.38 6.35
C GLU A 559 -17.77 23.61 7.25
N VAL A 560 -17.88 24.80 6.66
CA VAL A 560 -17.84 26.06 7.41
C VAL A 560 -19.15 26.24 8.16
N VAL A 561 -19.07 26.54 9.46
CA VAL A 561 -20.23 26.86 10.28
C VAL A 561 -20.71 28.27 9.94
N LEU A 562 -21.94 28.39 9.48
CA LEU A 562 -22.56 29.67 9.13
C LEU A 562 -23.41 30.20 10.30
N GLY A 563 -23.33 31.52 10.52
CA GLY A 563 -24.21 32.25 11.42
C GLY A 563 -25.61 32.42 10.85
N LEU A 564 -26.53 32.94 11.66
CA LEU A 564 -27.91 33.26 11.23
C LEU A 564 -27.95 34.28 10.08
N ASP A 565 -26.88 35.04 9.88
CA ASP A 565 -26.67 36.00 8.81
C ASP A 565 -26.06 35.38 7.54
N GLY A 566 -25.86 34.06 7.52
CA GLY A 566 -25.27 33.32 6.40
C GLY A 566 -23.76 33.51 6.23
N LYS A 567 -23.08 34.16 7.18
CA LYS A 567 -21.63 34.37 7.14
C LYS A 567 -20.88 33.33 7.96
N PRO A 568 -19.62 33.00 7.61
CA PRO A 568 -18.77 32.14 8.44
C PRO A 568 -18.64 32.67 9.86
N LEU A 569 -18.97 31.84 10.85
CA LEU A 569 -18.63 32.12 12.24
C LEU A 569 -17.12 32.01 12.41
N LYS A 570 -16.53 32.94 13.15
CA LYS A 570 -15.10 32.90 13.48
C LYS A 570 -14.89 32.22 14.83
N ASN A 571 -13.82 31.43 14.96
CA ASN A 571 -13.38 30.88 16.23
C ASN A 571 -12.65 31.95 17.07
N SER A 572 -12.19 31.59 18.27
CA SER A 572 -11.47 32.49 19.18
C SER A 572 -10.13 33.00 18.64
N GLN A 573 -9.63 32.45 17.52
CA GLN A 573 -8.40 32.83 16.85
C GLN A 573 -8.66 33.64 15.57
N GLY A 574 -9.92 33.93 15.23
CA GLY A 574 -10.31 34.72 14.06
C GLY A 574 -10.35 33.94 12.73
N THR A 575 -10.18 32.62 12.74
CA THR A 575 -10.36 31.75 11.56
C THR A 575 -11.79 31.22 11.47
N ASP A 576 -12.22 30.78 10.30
CA ASP A 576 -13.57 30.20 10.14
C ASP A 576 -13.73 28.95 11.02
N SER A 577 -14.85 28.90 11.72
CA SER A 577 -15.28 27.73 12.49
C SER A 577 -15.70 26.63 11.51
N MET A 578 -15.14 25.44 11.69
CA MET A 578 -15.44 24.27 10.86
C MET A 578 -16.20 23.22 11.68
N VAL A 579 -17.06 22.45 11.02
CA VAL A 579 -17.71 21.26 11.56
C VAL A 579 -17.49 20.09 10.61
N THR A 580 -17.24 18.89 11.15
CA THR A 580 -17.14 17.68 10.35
C THR A 580 -18.49 16.95 10.33
N ASN A 581 -19.04 16.77 9.14
CA ASN A 581 -20.28 16.02 8.89
C ASN A 581 -19.97 14.67 8.23
N VAL A 582 -20.71 13.63 8.60
CA VAL A 582 -20.58 12.27 8.04
C VAL A 582 -21.79 11.93 7.19
N TYR A 583 -21.56 11.65 5.91
CA TYR A 583 -22.58 11.35 4.92
C TYR A 583 -22.49 9.89 4.46
N GLY A 584 -23.63 9.33 4.07
CA GLY A 584 -23.71 8.01 3.44
C GLY A 584 -23.52 8.13 1.92
N TYR A 585 -22.59 7.36 1.36
CA TYR A 585 -22.41 7.28 -0.10
C TYR A 585 -23.03 5.99 -0.64
N TYR A 586 -24.02 6.16 -1.51
CA TYR A 586 -24.79 5.09 -2.13
C TYR A 586 -24.23 4.78 -3.50
N VAL A 587 -23.53 3.65 -3.61
CA VAL A 587 -22.95 3.21 -4.89
C VAL A 587 -24.05 2.73 -5.83
N SER A 588 -24.14 3.32 -7.02
CA SER A 588 -25.09 2.96 -8.08
C SER A 588 -24.44 2.13 -9.19
N LYS A 589 -23.12 2.21 -9.32
CA LYS A 589 -22.34 1.44 -10.30
C LYS A 589 -20.93 1.24 -9.79
N MET A 590 -20.36 0.08 -10.07
CA MET A 590 -18.99 -0.27 -9.76
C MET A 590 -18.41 -1.13 -10.88
N GLU A 591 -17.24 -0.79 -11.39
CA GLU A 591 -16.50 -1.47 -12.45
C GLU A 591 -15.07 -1.75 -11.99
N GLY A 592 -14.51 -2.90 -12.39
CA GLY A 592 -13.23 -3.42 -11.90
C GLY A 592 -13.41 -4.76 -11.17
N PRO A 593 -12.39 -5.25 -10.44
CA PRO A 593 -11.08 -4.62 -10.24
C PRO A 593 -10.19 -4.67 -11.49
N VAL A 594 -9.30 -3.70 -11.62
CA VAL A 594 -8.13 -3.78 -12.53
C VAL A 594 -6.88 -3.81 -11.66
N ASP A 595 -6.10 -4.88 -11.75
CA ASP A 595 -4.83 -5.00 -11.03
C ASP A 595 -3.81 -3.98 -11.57
N LYS A 596 -3.26 -3.14 -10.68
CA LYS A 596 -2.25 -2.12 -10.97
C LYS A 596 -0.89 -2.46 -10.32
N GLY A 597 -0.68 -3.72 -9.97
CA GLY A 597 0.55 -4.17 -9.30
C GLY A 597 0.67 -3.53 -7.92
N ALA A 598 1.77 -2.81 -7.67
CA ALA A 598 2.01 -2.20 -6.36
C ALA A 598 1.00 -1.10 -5.97
N ASP A 599 0.26 -0.52 -6.93
CA ASP A 599 -0.80 0.46 -6.63
C ASP A 599 -2.12 -0.20 -6.19
N GLY A 600 -2.17 -1.53 -6.15
CA GLY A 600 -3.32 -2.32 -5.73
C GLY A 600 -4.38 -2.49 -6.83
N GLN A 601 -5.63 -2.58 -6.41
CA GLN A 601 -6.80 -2.86 -7.24
C GLN A 601 -7.55 -1.56 -7.52
N LEU A 602 -7.66 -1.21 -8.80
CA LEU A 602 -8.41 -0.03 -9.24
C LEU A 602 -9.88 -0.38 -9.50
N TYR A 603 -10.78 0.36 -8.87
CA TYR A 603 -12.21 0.35 -9.17
C TYR A 603 -12.68 1.71 -9.67
N GLN A 604 -13.56 1.70 -10.68
CA GLN A 604 -14.34 2.88 -11.06
C GLN A 604 -15.73 2.76 -10.45
N PHE A 605 -16.27 3.84 -9.92
CA PHE A 605 -17.56 3.81 -9.26
C PHE A 605 -18.34 5.12 -9.45
N SER A 606 -19.66 5.02 -9.31
CA SER A 606 -20.57 6.17 -9.28
C SER A 606 -21.65 5.94 -8.25
N GLY A 607 -22.30 7.01 -7.81
CA GLY A 607 -23.24 6.96 -6.70
C GLY A 607 -23.72 8.34 -6.27
N THR A 608 -24.56 8.36 -5.24
CA THR A 608 -25.12 9.59 -4.66
C THR A 608 -24.68 9.74 -3.21
N LEU A 609 -24.32 10.97 -2.84
CA LEU A 609 -23.98 11.34 -1.48
C LEU A 609 -25.24 11.86 -0.76
N THR A 610 -25.55 11.31 0.41
CA THR A 610 -26.81 11.56 1.12
C THR A 610 -26.55 11.86 2.59
N ASP A 611 -27.29 12.83 3.14
CA ASP A 611 -27.29 13.11 4.58
C ASP A 611 -28.17 12.16 5.39
N ALA A 612 -28.08 12.24 6.73
CA ALA A 612 -28.84 11.39 7.64
C ALA A 612 -30.37 11.56 7.54
N THR A 613 -30.84 12.62 6.87
CA THR A 613 -32.28 12.86 6.62
C THR A 613 -32.76 12.25 5.30
N GLY A 614 -31.85 11.70 4.49
CA GLY A 614 -32.14 11.15 3.17
C GLY A 614 -32.05 12.16 2.03
N ARG A 615 -31.55 13.38 2.28
CA ARG A 615 -31.40 14.40 1.24
C ARG A 615 -30.09 14.18 0.48
N VAL A 616 -30.18 14.17 -0.85
CA VAL A 616 -29.01 14.08 -1.74
C VAL A 616 -28.29 15.42 -1.78
N LEU A 617 -26.97 15.40 -1.59
CA LEU A 617 -26.10 16.58 -1.69
C LEU A 617 -25.72 16.82 -3.15
N GLU A 618 -26.02 18.01 -3.65
CA GLU A 618 -25.54 18.46 -4.97
C GLU A 618 -24.02 18.63 -4.95
N GLY A 619 -23.35 18.26 -6.05
CA GLY A 619 -21.89 18.29 -6.18
C GLY A 619 -21.18 16.96 -5.88
N GLY A 620 -21.85 16.00 -5.22
CA GLY A 620 -21.30 14.66 -5.00
C GLY A 620 -20.03 14.64 -4.15
N LEU A 621 -19.01 13.91 -4.61
CA LEU A 621 -17.69 13.83 -3.97
C LEU A 621 -16.84 15.05 -4.34
N LEU A 622 -16.32 15.75 -3.35
CA LEU A 622 -15.53 16.97 -3.51
C LEU A 622 -14.06 16.76 -3.12
N GLY A 623 -13.19 17.66 -3.59
CA GLY A 623 -11.79 17.67 -3.17
C GLY A 623 -11.67 17.92 -1.66
N ASN A 624 -10.78 17.18 -0.99
CA ASN A 624 -10.58 17.12 0.46
C ASN A 624 -11.62 16.33 1.28
N ASP A 625 -12.71 15.84 0.67
CA ASP A 625 -13.54 14.84 1.33
C ASP A 625 -12.68 13.63 1.71
N ARG A 626 -12.98 12.99 2.83
CA ARG A 626 -12.37 11.74 3.26
C ARG A 626 -13.39 10.61 3.13
N ILE A 627 -13.01 9.46 2.58
CA ILE A 627 -13.92 8.36 2.31
C ILE A 627 -13.38 7.02 2.83
N ALA A 628 -14.26 6.21 3.42
CA ALA A 628 -13.97 4.86 3.90
C ALA A 628 -15.16 3.92 3.69
N PHE A 629 -14.95 2.61 3.85
CA PHE A 629 -16.05 1.65 3.89
C PHE A 629 -16.87 1.80 5.16
N ASN A 630 -18.19 1.59 5.05
CA ASN A 630 -19.06 1.48 6.20
C ASN A 630 -18.94 0.10 6.83
N VAL A 631 -19.10 0.04 8.15
CA VAL A 631 -18.97 -1.18 8.95
C VAL A 631 -20.35 -1.62 9.42
N LYS A 632 -20.60 -2.93 9.39
CA LYS A 632 -21.81 -3.50 9.97
C LYS A 632 -21.83 -3.28 11.48
N TRP A 633 -22.92 -2.72 11.99
CA TRP A 633 -23.05 -2.51 13.43
C TRP A 633 -22.96 -3.82 14.23
N SER A 634 -22.26 -3.74 15.35
CA SER A 634 -22.30 -4.72 16.43
C SER A 634 -22.23 -3.98 17.76
N GLN A 635 -22.72 -4.61 18.83
CA GLN A 635 -22.60 -4.04 20.17
C GLN A 635 -21.12 -3.79 20.54
N GLY A 636 -20.22 -4.69 20.13
CA GLY A 636 -18.77 -4.51 20.32
C GLY A 636 -18.24 -3.25 19.64
N LEU A 637 -18.60 -3.02 18.37
CA LEU A 637 -18.20 -1.80 17.65
C LEU A 637 -18.65 -0.52 18.39
N GLU A 638 -19.86 -0.49 18.95
CA GLU A 638 -20.37 0.69 19.67
C GLU A 638 -19.73 0.84 21.06
N ASP A 639 -19.47 -0.27 21.76
CA ASP A 639 -18.93 -0.33 23.13
C ASP A 639 -17.42 -0.11 23.21
N ASP A 640 -16.67 -0.56 22.20
CA ASP A 640 -15.22 -0.31 22.07
C ASP A 640 -14.93 1.20 22.05
N GLY A 641 -15.96 1.98 21.73
CA GLY A 641 -15.85 3.41 21.58
C GLY A 641 -14.83 3.74 20.49
N ASN A 642 -14.50 5.00 20.42
CA ASN A 642 -13.66 5.50 19.36
C ASN A 642 -12.15 5.40 19.67
N GLY A 643 -11.79 4.95 20.87
CA GLY A 643 -10.40 5.03 21.35
C GLY A 643 -9.78 6.45 21.35
N GLY A 644 -10.59 7.50 21.14
CA GLY A 644 -10.15 8.89 20.97
C GLY A 644 -9.95 9.36 19.52
N ASN A 645 -10.22 8.55 18.49
CA ASN A 645 -9.87 8.85 17.09
C ASN A 645 -10.82 9.83 16.35
N TYR A 646 -12.01 10.06 16.89
CA TYR A 646 -12.99 11.06 16.46
C TYR A 646 -13.65 11.71 17.68
N THR A 647 -14.28 12.85 17.46
CA THR A 647 -15.13 13.50 18.46
C THR A 647 -16.39 12.66 18.75
N ALA A 648 -17.04 12.92 19.89
CA ALA A 648 -18.28 12.23 20.25
C ALA A 648 -19.40 12.42 19.21
N ASP A 649 -19.46 13.60 18.58
CA ASP A 649 -20.47 13.91 17.55
C ASP A 649 -20.18 13.20 16.23
N GLU A 650 -18.92 13.16 15.80
CA GLU A 650 -18.51 12.38 14.61
C GLU A 650 -18.82 10.90 14.81
N TRP A 651 -18.43 10.32 15.97
CA TRP A 651 -18.69 8.91 16.28
C TRP A 651 -20.18 8.58 16.26
N LYS A 652 -21.02 9.45 16.82
CA LYS A 652 -22.47 9.29 16.79
C LYS A 652 -23.02 9.28 15.37
N GLN A 653 -22.51 10.13 14.47
CA GLN A 653 -22.91 10.14 13.07
C GLN A 653 -22.44 8.87 12.33
N ILE A 654 -21.22 8.39 12.58
CA ILE A 654 -20.72 7.12 12.02
C ILE A 654 -21.62 5.96 12.46
N MET A 655 -21.90 5.85 13.77
CA MET A 655 -22.74 4.77 14.32
C MET A 655 -24.18 4.80 13.81
N PHE A 656 -24.73 5.99 13.51
CA PHE A 656 -26.02 6.08 12.83
C PHE A 656 -26.01 5.33 11.50
N TRP A 657 -24.97 5.55 10.67
CA TRP A 657 -24.85 4.87 9.38
C TRP A 657 -24.52 3.38 9.51
N SER A 658 -23.68 2.98 10.47
CA SER A 658 -23.35 1.57 10.71
C SER A 658 -24.57 0.75 11.12
N LYS A 659 -25.51 1.34 11.88
CA LYS A 659 -26.76 0.68 12.29
C LYS A 659 -27.69 0.35 11.11
N LEU A 660 -27.51 1.02 9.98
CA LEU A 660 -28.26 0.74 8.76
C LEU A 660 -27.65 -0.42 7.95
N MET A 661 -26.39 -0.79 8.17
CA MET A 661 -25.67 -1.79 7.37
C MET A 661 -26.09 -3.23 7.70
N PRO A 662 -26.66 -4.00 6.74
CA PRO A 662 -27.06 -5.38 6.99
C PRO A 662 -25.96 -6.41 6.65
N PHE A 663 -24.94 -6.03 5.90
CA PHE A 663 -23.89 -6.91 5.38
C PHE A 663 -22.48 -6.38 5.68
N ASN A 664 -21.49 -7.25 5.60
CA ASN A 664 -20.08 -6.87 5.74
C ASN A 664 -19.49 -6.54 4.37
N VAL A 665 -18.74 -5.44 4.28
CA VAL A 665 -17.85 -5.22 3.13
C VAL A 665 -16.67 -6.19 3.26
N ALA A 666 -16.52 -7.08 2.29
CA ALA A 666 -15.56 -8.18 2.35
C ALA A 666 -14.62 -8.20 1.14
N ALA A 667 -13.37 -8.55 1.38
CA ALA A 667 -12.40 -8.87 0.34
C ALA A 667 -12.76 -10.21 -0.31
N SER A 668 -12.26 -10.43 -1.51
CA SER A 668 -12.27 -11.74 -2.18
C SER A 668 -11.58 -12.82 -1.35
N SER A 669 -10.64 -12.43 -0.47
CA SER A 669 -10.00 -13.27 0.55
C SER A 669 -10.94 -13.67 1.70
N GLY A 670 -12.14 -13.10 1.80
CA GLY A 670 -13.14 -13.39 2.82
C GLY A 670 -12.95 -12.60 4.12
N LYS A 671 -11.90 -11.78 4.22
CA LYS A 671 -11.70 -10.83 5.32
C LYS A 671 -12.69 -9.67 5.19
N ASN A 672 -13.34 -9.33 6.30
CA ASN A 672 -14.34 -8.27 6.37
C ASN A 672 -13.72 -6.98 6.92
N VAL A 673 -14.31 -5.83 6.60
CA VAL A 673 -14.06 -4.59 7.32
C VAL A 673 -14.78 -4.70 8.68
N GLU A 674 -14.02 -4.73 9.77
CA GLU A 674 -14.54 -4.96 11.13
C GLU A 674 -14.57 -3.69 12.00
N GLY A 675 -13.91 -2.61 11.57
CA GLY A 675 -13.83 -1.34 12.29
C GLY A 675 -13.46 -0.18 11.38
N PHE A 676 -13.41 1.03 11.96
CA PHE A 676 -13.02 2.25 11.26
C PHE A 676 -11.58 2.63 11.63
N ASP A 677 -10.75 2.91 10.62
CA ASP A 677 -9.41 3.47 10.83
C ASP A 677 -9.48 4.89 11.43
N GLU A 678 -8.35 5.44 11.88
CA GLU A 678 -8.28 6.84 12.34
C GLU A 678 -8.73 7.85 11.25
N LYS A 679 -9.25 9.02 11.65
CA LYS A 679 -9.74 10.06 10.71
C LYS A 679 -8.74 10.40 9.61
N ASP A 680 -7.45 10.51 9.94
CA ASP A 680 -6.43 10.89 8.96
C ASP A 680 -5.98 9.73 8.04
N LYS A 681 -6.40 8.50 8.35
CA LYS A 681 -6.17 7.31 7.51
C LYS A 681 -7.28 7.05 6.50
N TRP A 682 -8.42 7.75 6.60
CA TRP A 682 -9.45 7.68 5.57
C TRP A 682 -8.93 8.26 4.24
N ALA A 683 -9.28 7.63 3.13
CA ALA A 683 -8.79 8.03 1.81
C ALA A 683 -9.20 9.46 1.49
N LYS A 684 -8.23 10.34 1.28
CA LYS A 684 -8.49 11.72 0.88
C LYS A 684 -8.81 11.78 -0.61
N ILE A 685 -9.90 12.45 -0.97
CA ILE A 685 -10.33 12.60 -2.35
C ILE A 685 -9.46 13.67 -3.04
N SER A 686 -8.74 13.23 -4.07
CA SER A 686 -7.99 14.07 -4.99
C SER A 686 -8.87 14.44 -6.18
N TYR A 687 -9.20 15.73 -6.31
CA TYR A 687 -10.03 16.23 -7.39
C TYR A 687 -9.15 16.73 -8.54
N THR A 688 -9.26 16.12 -9.72
CA THR A 688 -8.54 16.55 -10.92
C THR A 688 -9.53 17.10 -11.92
N ALA A 689 -9.70 18.42 -11.93
CA ALA A 689 -10.45 19.11 -12.99
C ALA A 689 -9.55 19.23 -14.22
N VAL A 690 -9.85 18.48 -15.28
CA VAL A 690 -9.26 18.71 -16.60
C VAL A 690 -10.28 19.47 -17.44
N ALA A 691 -10.54 20.73 -17.08
CA ALA A 691 -11.23 21.65 -17.97
C ALA A 691 -10.15 22.32 -18.84
N VAL A 692 -10.04 21.87 -20.09
CA VAL A 692 -9.15 22.46 -21.10
C VAL A 692 -9.92 23.55 -21.84
N VAL A 693 -9.41 24.78 -21.82
CA VAL A 693 -9.85 25.84 -22.73
C VAL A 693 -9.37 25.47 -24.13
N THR A 694 -10.28 25.33 -25.09
CA THR A 694 -9.90 25.14 -26.50
C THR A 694 -9.24 26.42 -27.01
N VAL A 695 -7.94 26.36 -27.25
CA VAL A 695 -7.20 27.40 -27.97
C VAL A 695 -7.53 27.25 -29.45
N ILE A 696 -7.96 28.33 -30.09
CA ILE A 696 -8.21 28.34 -31.54
C ILE A 696 -6.94 28.87 -32.23
N PRO A 697 -6.21 28.02 -32.99
CA PRO A 697 -5.13 28.50 -33.83
C PRO A 697 -5.73 29.10 -35.11
N ASP A 698 -5.96 30.41 -35.10
CA ASP A 698 -6.68 31.11 -36.18
C ASP A 698 -5.83 31.39 -37.44
N ASP A 699 -4.52 31.08 -37.43
CA ASP A 699 -3.63 31.44 -38.54
C ASP A 699 -2.66 30.32 -38.99
N PRO A 700 -2.92 29.65 -40.13
CA PRO A 700 -2.02 28.68 -40.74
C PRO A 700 -0.95 29.30 -41.66
N ALA A 701 -0.91 30.62 -41.84
CA ALA A 701 0.01 31.25 -42.78
C ALA A 701 1.45 31.30 -42.25
N TYR A 702 2.40 30.92 -43.11
CA TYR A 702 3.83 31.04 -42.84
C TYR A 702 4.46 32.27 -43.51
N ASP A 703 3.88 32.76 -44.62
CA ASP A 703 4.31 33.98 -45.30
C ASP A 703 3.75 35.20 -44.55
N ARG A 704 4.62 36.05 -43.99
CA ARG A 704 4.19 37.22 -43.19
C ARG A 704 4.68 38.55 -43.77
N PRO A 705 3.87 39.63 -43.65
CA PRO A 705 4.28 40.99 -43.99
C PRO A 705 5.59 41.43 -43.31
N ASP A 706 6.27 42.41 -43.91
CA ASP A 706 7.55 42.92 -43.42
C ASP A 706 7.45 43.72 -42.12
N PHE A 707 7.73 43.08 -40.98
CA PHE A 707 7.61 43.66 -39.63
C PHE A 707 8.81 44.52 -39.20
N THR A 708 9.59 45.06 -40.14
CA THR A 708 10.89 45.72 -39.82
C THR A 708 10.74 47.01 -39.03
N ASN A 709 9.76 47.84 -39.38
CA ASN A 709 9.60 49.13 -38.73
C ASN A 709 9.15 48.95 -37.27
N GLU A 710 8.28 47.99 -37.04
CA GLU A 710 7.76 47.60 -35.73
C GLU A 710 8.86 46.92 -34.91
N ALA A 711 9.65 46.04 -35.51
CA ALA A 711 10.81 45.42 -34.85
C ALA A 711 11.87 46.46 -34.44
N GLN A 712 12.05 47.55 -35.19
CA GLN A 712 12.96 48.62 -34.77
C GLN A 712 12.45 49.33 -33.50
N LYS A 713 11.13 49.55 -33.37
CA LYS A 713 10.55 50.10 -32.14
C LYS A 713 10.80 49.18 -30.94
N LEU A 714 10.65 47.86 -31.15
CA LEU A 714 10.91 46.85 -30.12
C LEU A 714 12.39 46.73 -29.78
N SER A 715 13.27 46.84 -30.77
CA SER A 715 14.73 46.86 -30.54
C SER A 715 15.13 48.07 -29.69
N ASN A 716 14.60 49.26 -30.01
CA ASN A 716 14.83 50.46 -29.20
C ASN A 716 14.29 50.32 -27.77
N LEU A 717 13.15 49.64 -27.60
CA LEU A 717 12.57 49.37 -26.28
C LEU A 717 13.43 48.40 -25.47
N ALA A 718 14.00 47.37 -26.11
CA ALA A 718 14.94 46.45 -25.49
C ALA A 718 16.27 47.14 -25.14
N GLU A 719 16.79 48.00 -26.00
CA GLU A 719 18.01 48.78 -25.71
C GLU A 719 17.85 49.76 -24.55
N ALA A 720 16.61 50.21 -24.29
CA ALA A 720 16.29 51.09 -23.18
C ALA A 720 16.08 50.35 -21.84
N SER A 721 16.06 49.01 -21.81
CA SER A 721 15.92 48.22 -20.59
C SER A 721 17.28 47.89 -19.97
N ASP A 722 17.30 47.62 -18.66
CA ASP A 722 18.53 47.41 -17.89
C ASP A 722 19.33 46.16 -18.35
N ASP A 723 18.65 45.15 -18.90
CA ASP A 723 19.26 43.89 -19.35
C ASP A 723 19.36 43.75 -20.88
N GLY A 724 18.94 44.77 -21.63
CA GLY A 724 18.96 44.75 -23.09
C GLY A 724 17.90 43.83 -23.71
N THR A 725 16.87 43.43 -22.95
CA THR A 725 15.78 42.57 -23.39
C THR A 725 14.41 43.23 -23.24
N LEU A 726 13.43 42.79 -24.04
CA LEU A 726 12.04 43.20 -23.92
C LEU A 726 11.45 42.66 -22.62
N PRO A 727 10.71 43.48 -21.86
CA PRO A 727 9.87 42.98 -20.78
C PRO A 727 8.97 41.85 -21.28
N THR A 728 8.81 40.81 -20.47
CA THR A 728 8.07 39.61 -20.89
C THR A 728 6.59 39.87 -21.16
N ASP A 729 6.01 41.00 -20.77
CA ASP A 729 4.64 41.39 -21.13
C ASP A 729 4.56 42.33 -22.36
N MET A 730 5.70 42.54 -23.05
CA MET A 730 5.86 43.42 -24.21
C MET A 730 6.40 42.68 -25.46
N THR A 731 6.46 41.36 -25.43
CA THR A 731 6.86 40.49 -26.57
C THR A 731 5.66 40.06 -27.44
N ALA A 732 4.44 40.40 -27.03
CA ALA A 732 3.20 40.20 -27.76
C ALA A 732 2.19 41.31 -27.44
N ASP A 733 1.15 41.44 -28.27
CA ASP A 733 -0.07 42.17 -27.92
C ASP A 733 -1.15 41.20 -27.42
N LEU A 734 -1.75 41.48 -26.27
CA LEU A 734 -2.98 40.87 -25.78
C LEU A 734 -4.15 41.81 -26.06
N VAL A 735 -5.05 41.38 -26.94
CA VAL A 735 -6.28 42.08 -27.29
C VAL A 735 -7.45 41.40 -26.58
N LEU A 736 -8.15 42.16 -25.72
CA LEU A 736 -9.36 41.72 -25.04
C LEU A 736 -10.57 42.36 -25.72
N THR A 737 -11.43 41.55 -26.33
CA THR A 737 -12.60 42.01 -27.08
C THR A 737 -13.88 41.56 -26.38
N PRO A 738 -14.71 42.47 -25.85
CA PRO A 738 -16.02 42.13 -25.30
C PRO A 738 -16.91 41.44 -26.34
N ILE A 739 -17.63 40.39 -25.93
CA ILE A 739 -18.53 39.67 -26.83
C ILE A 739 -19.93 40.34 -26.82
N PRO A 740 -20.48 40.74 -27.98
CA PRO A 740 -21.78 41.38 -28.07
C PRO A 740 -22.94 40.41 -27.80
N ALA A 741 -24.06 40.93 -27.31
CA ALA A 741 -25.29 40.16 -27.13
C ALA A 741 -26.00 39.95 -28.48
N THR A 742 -25.88 38.75 -29.04
CA THR A 742 -26.43 38.40 -30.37
C THR A 742 -27.58 37.39 -30.34
N GLY A 743 -28.09 37.06 -29.15
CA GLY A 743 -29.13 36.03 -28.96
C GLY A 743 -28.64 34.59 -29.11
N ILE A 744 -27.35 34.39 -29.38
CA ILE A 744 -26.65 33.11 -29.40
C ILE A 744 -25.69 33.10 -28.21
N ASP A 745 -25.41 31.91 -27.65
CA ASP A 745 -24.43 31.75 -26.59
C ASP A 745 -23.09 32.47 -26.93
N PRO A 746 -22.61 33.38 -26.08
CA PRO A 746 -21.38 34.15 -26.28
C PRO A 746 -20.14 33.32 -26.59
N MET A 747 -19.94 32.17 -25.93
CA MET A 747 -18.77 31.31 -26.18
C MET A 747 -18.82 30.70 -27.58
N LYS A 748 -20.02 30.27 -28.00
CA LYS A 748 -20.24 29.79 -29.36
C LYS A 748 -20.06 30.92 -30.40
N TRP A 749 -20.64 32.10 -30.14
CA TRP A 749 -20.50 33.25 -31.04
C TRP A 749 -19.03 33.63 -31.24
N ALA A 750 -18.25 33.65 -30.16
CA ALA A 750 -16.84 33.97 -30.21
C ALA A 750 -16.05 32.99 -31.08
N LYS A 751 -16.35 31.69 -30.98
CA LYS A 751 -15.73 30.66 -31.81
C LYS A 751 -16.08 30.82 -33.29
N ASP A 752 -17.35 31.12 -33.61
CA ASP A 752 -17.83 31.27 -34.97
C ASP A 752 -17.33 32.57 -35.65
N ASN A 753 -16.94 33.57 -34.86
CA ASN A 753 -16.54 34.90 -35.35
C ASN A 753 -15.08 35.28 -35.03
N ALA A 754 -14.30 34.42 -34.38
CA ALA A 754 -12.92 34.71 -33.99
C ALA A 754 -12.08 35.21 -35.18
N GLU A 755 -12.15 34.55 -36.34
CA GLU A 755 -11.37 34.91 -37.52
C GLU A 755 -11.66 36.35 -38.03
N THR A 756 -12.87 36.87 -37.86
CA THR A 756 -13.23 38.21 -38.38
C THR A 756 -12.92 39.33 -37.38
N ILE A 757 -12.98 39.04 -36.08
CA ILE A 757 -12.80 40.05 -35.02
C ILE A 757 -11.39 40.10 -34.45
N THR A 758 -10.58 39.08 -34.70
CA THR A 758 -9.18 39.03 -34.23
C THR A 758 -8.21 39.68 -35.21
N VAL A 759 -8.54 39.83 -36.49
CA VAL A 759 -7.62 40.37 -37.50
C VAL A 759 -7.36 41.86 -37.29
N SER A 760 -6.09 42.24 -37.23
CA SER A 760 -5.69 43.65 -37.16
C SER A 760 -5.83 44.35 -38.52
N GLY A 761 -6.20 45.64 -38.52
CA GLY A 761 -6.25 46.48 -39.71
C GLY A 761 -4.85 46.81 -40.30
N PRO A 762 -4.80 47.55 -41.43
CA PRO A 762 -3.54 47.91 -42.09
C PRO A 762 -2.61 48.80 -41.27
N GLN A 763 -3.13 49.50 -40.27
CA GLN A 763 -2.35 50.30 -39.31
C GLN A 763 -2.44 49.72 -37.88
N GLY A 764 -2.86 48.46 -37.74
CA GLY A 764 -2.97 47.79 -36.45
C GLY A 764 -4.28 48.09 -35.70
N GLU A 765 -5.32 48.56 -36.39
CA GLU A 765 -6.64 48.78 -35.79
C GLU A 765 -7.24 47.47 -35.27
N VAL A 766 -7.86 47.52 -34.10
CA VAL A 766 -8.59 46.39 -33.49
C VAL A 766 -10.10 46.64 -33.52
N ALA A 767 -10.88 45.61 -33.19
CA ALA A 767 -12.33 45.72 -33.10
C ALA A 767 -12.76 46.84 -32.12
N ALA A 768 -13.88 47.48 -32.41
CA ALA A 768 -14.40 48.56 -31.58
C ALA A 768 -14.71 48.04 -30.16
N GLY A 769 -14.28 48.79 -29.14
CA GLY A 769 -14.44 48.41 -27.73
C GLY A 769 -13.37 47.44 -27.21
N SER A 770 -12.43 46.99 -28.05
CA SER A 770 -11.31 46.16 -27.58
C SER A 770 -10.29 46.94 -26.76
N VAL A 771 -9.66 46.26 -25.81
CA VAL A 771 -8.58 46.78 -24.98
C VAL A 771 -7.29 46.04 -25.32
N VAL A 772 -6.20 46.78 -25.55
CA VAL A 772 -4.90 46.22 -25.96
C VAL A 772 -3.86 46.42 -24.86
N TYR A 773 -3.17 45.34 -24.50
CA TYR A 773 -2.00 45.32 -23.63
C TYR A 773 -0.78 44.80 -24.40
N GLY A 774 0.32 45.56 -24.45
CA GLY A 774 1.54 45.19 -25.18
C GLY A 774 2.42 46.40 -25.45
N ALA A 775 3.34 46.32 -26.41
CA ALA A 775 4.29 47.41 -26.68
C ALA A 775 3.64 48.67 -27.32
N SER A 776 2.40 48.57 -27.82
CA SER A 776 1.62 49.71 -28.35
C SER A 776 0.69 50.37 -27.32
N GLN A 777 0.98 50.26 -26.02
CA GLN A 777 0.07 50.65 -24.94
C GLN A 777 -0.42 52.12 -24.92
N GLY A 778 0.09 53.04 -25.74
CA GLY A 778 -0.45 54.40 -25.84
C GLY A 778 -1.65 54.59 -26.78
N THR A 779 -1.97 53.59 -27.61
CA THR A 779 -3.05 53.64 -28.61
C THR A 779 -3.88 52.36 -28.51
N ASN A 780 -5.19 52.41 -28.76
CA ASN A 780 -6.01 51.18 -28.90
C ASN A 780 -5.76 50.54 -30.28
N SER A 781 -4.49 50.20 -30.53
CA SER A 781 -4.00 49.55 -31.74
C SER A 781 -2.91 48.55 -31.38
N THR A 782 -2.71 47.54 -32.20
CA THR A 782 -1.62 46.55 -32.08
C THR A 782 -0.42 46.98 -32.91
N LEU A 783 0.80 46.53 -32.56
CA LEU A 783 1.93 46.61 -33.50
C LEU A 783 1.75 45.63 -34.66
N CYS A 784 1.01 44.55 -34.43
CA CYS A 784 0.63 43.60 -35.47
C CYS A 784 -0.34 44.23 -36.46
N TYR A 785 -0.16 43.98 -37.76
CA TYR A 785 -1.00 44.54 -38.81
C TYR A 785 -1.22 43.54 -39.95
N SER A 786 -2.28 43.77 -40.72
CA SER A 786 -2.60 43.00 -41.94
C SER A 786 -2.39 43.87 -43.17
N ASN A 787 -1.68 43.38 -44.19
CA ASN A 787 -1.42 44.20 -45.39
C ASN A 787 -2.61 44.33 -46.36
N GLY A 788 -3.82 43.92 -45.96
CA GLY A 788 -5.06 44.10 -46.72
C GLY A 788 -5.16 43.34 -48.05
N SER A 789 -4.20 42.47 -48.37
CA SER A 789 -4.23 41.69 -49.62
C SER A 789 -5.34 40.64 -49.57
N LYS A 790 -6.35 40.78 -50.45
CA LYS A 790 -7.53 39.90 -50.52
C LYS A 790 -7.14 38.41 -50.57
N LYS A 791 -7.92 37.58 -49.85
CA LYS A 791 -7.94 36.10 -49.86
C LYS A 791 -7.28 35.50 -51.12
N VAL A 792 -6.03 35.04 -50.99
CA VAL A 792 -5.52 34.04 -51.93
C VAL A 792 -6.36 32.78 -51.69
N PRO A 793 -6.99 32.18 -52.71
CA PRO A 793 -7.73 30.94 -52.53
C PRO A 793 -6.85 29.89 -51.82
N GLY A 794 -7.26 29.45 -50.62
CA GLY A 794 -6.49 28.52 -49.79
C GLY A 794 -5.55 29.14 -48.73
N LYS A 795 -5.46 30.47 -48.59
CA LYS A 795 -4.74 31.14 -47.48
C LYS A 795 -5.74 31.92 -46.58
N LYS A 796 -5.68 31.70 -45.26
CA LYS A 796 -6.68 32.21 -44.29
C LYS A 796 -6.35 33.59 -43.66
N SER A 797 -5.09 34.00 -43.55
CA SER A 797 -4.70 35.34 -43.05
C SER A 797 -3.33 35.78 -43.59
N ASN A 798 -3.07 37.09 -43.67
CA ASN A 798 -1.78 37.71 -44.02
C ASN A 798 -1.34 38.68 -42.91
N GLU A 799 -1.45 38.26 -41.65
CA GLU A 799 -1.04 39.05 -40.50
C GLU A 799 0.47 38.96 -40.23
N SER A 800 1.07 40.08 -39.80
CA SER A 800 2.49 40.16 -39.47
C SER A 800 2.92 39.32 -38.26
N CYS A 801 1.99 38.98 -37.36
CA CYS A 801 2.22 38.28 -36.10
C CYS A 801 1.49 36.93 -36.04
N THR A 802 2.06 35.98 -35.31
CA THR A 802 1.39 34.69 -35.01
C THR A 802 0.37 34.91 -33.91
N GLN A 803 -0.88 34.46 -34.09
CA GLN A 803 -1.94 34.70 -33.12
C GLN A 803 -2.64 33.43 -32.61
N TRP A 804 -3.14 33.52 -31.38
CA TRP A 804 -4.02 32.54 -30.74
C TRP A 804 -5.16 33.26 -30.04
N SER A 805 -6.36 32.68 -30.11
CA SER A 805 -7.52 33.22 -29.42
C SER A 805 -8.17 32.17 -28.53
N PHE A 806 -8.75 32.62 -27.42
CA PHE A 806 -9.62 31.81 -26.59
C PHE A 806 -10.72 32.67 -25.97
N PRO A 807 -11.99 32.23 -26.02
CA PRO A 807 -13.06 32.89 -25.28
C PRO A 807 -12.91 32.60 -23.79
N THR A 808 -13.23 33.58 -22.95
CA THR A 808 -13.16 33.42 -21.50
C THR A 808 -14.24 34.24 -20.79
N THR A 809 -14.70 33.71 -19.67
CA THR A 809 -15.57 34.36 -18.69
C THR A 809 -14.84 34.62 -17.36
N GLN A 810 -13.52 34.39 -17.32
CA GLN A 810 -12.69 34.40 -16.13
C GLN A 810 -11.42 35.26 -16.31
N PRO A 811 -10.89 35.85 -15.23
CA PRO A 811 -9.53 36.37 -15.17
C PRO A 811 -8.52 35.26 -15.43
N PHE A 812 -7.34 35.61 -15.95
CA PHE A 812 -6.42 34.60 -16.42
C PHE A 812 -4.96 35.03 -16.40
N HIS A 813 -4.07 34.03 -16.43
CA HIS A 813 -2.65 34.17 -16.66
C HIS A 813 -2.26 33.41 -17.92
N VAL A 814 -1.63 34.10 -18.87
CA VAL A 814 -1.02 33.49 -20.05
C VAL A 814 0.50 33.52 -19.96
N ASN A 815 1.13 32.43 -20.36
CA ASN A 815 2.57 32.30 -20.55
C ASN A 815 2.83 31.62 -21.90
N ILE A 816 3.65 32.21 -22.77
CA ILE A 816 4.05 31.62 -24.05
C ILE A 816 5.57 31.69 -24.16
N ARG A 817 6.23 30.54 -24.24
CA ARG A 817 7.67 30.45 -24.51
C ARG A 817 7.91 30.07 -25.96
N VAL A 818 8.82 30.76 -26.62
CA VAL A 818 9.15 30.53 -28.03
C VAL A 818 10.55 29.97 -28.13
N PHE A 819 10.68 28.90 -28.90
CA PHE A 819 11.95 28.23 -29.19
C PHE A 819 12.15 28.14 -30.70
N ASP A 820 13.41 28.13 -31.13
CA ASP A 820 13.74 27.76 -32.50
C ASP A 820 13.58 26.23 -32.70
N HIS A 821 13.73 25.78 -33.94
CA HIS A 821 13.63 24.34 -34.28
C HIS A 821 14.72 23.45 -33.64
N LEU A 822 15.78 24.03 -33.08
CA LEU A 822 16.84 23.32 -32.36
C LEU A 822 16.60 23.29 -30.84
N GLY A 823 15.53 23.95 -30.37
CA GLY A 823 15.18 24.01 -28.95
C GLY A 823 15.84 25.16 -28.19
N HIS A 824 16.51 26.10 -28.87
CA HIS A 824 17.05 27.30 -28.21
C HIS A 824 15.92 28.29 -27.90
N PHE A 825 16.00 28.92 -26.73
CA PHE A 825 15.08 29.96 -26.33
C PHE A 825 15.18 31.19 -27.24
N VAL A 826 14.04 31.74 -27.65
CA VAL A 826 13.94 32.90 -28.54
C VAL A 826 13.37 34.10 -27.82
N ASN A 827 12.19 33.95 -27.23
CA ASN A 827 11.54 34.96 -26.39
C ASN A 827 10.46 34.31 -25.51
N GLN A 828 9.84 35.11 -24.64
CA GLN A 828 8.72 34.70 -23.81
C GLN A 828 7.71 35.84 -23.65
N TYR A 829 6.42 35.50 -23.71
CA TYR A 829 5.32 36.35 -23.30
C TYR A 829 4.72 35.89 -21.97
N THR A 830 4.45 36.79 -21.03
CA THR A 830 3.71 36.50 -19.80
C THR A 830 2.82 37.68 -19.45
N LYS A 831 1.53 37.43 -19.20
CA LYS A 831 0.60 38.47 -18.73
C LYS A 831 -0.47 37.87 -17.83
N ARG A 832 -0.65 38.49 -16.66
CA ARG A 832 -1.79 38.25 -15.78
C ARG A 832 -2.83 39.33 -16.00
N VAL A 833 -4.07 38.92 -16.24
CA VAL A 833 -5.28 39.76 -16.29
C VAL A 833 -6.00 39.52 -14.97
N THR A 834 -5.98 40.51 -14.09
CA THR A 834 -6.64 40.43 -12.78
C THR A 834 -8.16 40.51 -12.91
N GLY A 835 -8.88 40.25 -11.82
CA GLY A 835 -10.34 40.43 -11.76
C GLY A 835 -10.80 41.83 -12.17
N ASP A 836 -10.04 42.87 -11.81
CA ASP A 836 -10.37 44.25 -12.16
C ASP A 836 -10.01 44.57 -13.61
N ASP A 837 -8.88 44.07 -14.11
CA ASP A 837 -8.53 44.20 -15.54
C ASP A 837 -9.58 43.55 -16.43
N PHE A 838 -10.08 42.37 -16.01
CA PHE A 838 -11.12 41.62 -16.71
C PHE A 838 -12.45 42.39 -16.76
N LYS A 839 -12.92 42.90 -15.61
CA LYS A 839 -14.15 43.71 -15.53
C LYS A 839 -14.05 44.99 -16.34
N ASN A 840 -12.91 45.68 -16.27
CA ASN A 840 -12.67 46.89 -17.06
C ASN A 840 -12.66 46.59 -18.56
N ALA A 841 -12.01 45.50 -18.96
CA ALA A 841 -11.94 45.08 -20.35
C ALA A 841 -13.33 44.75 -20.93
N LEU A 842 -14.21 44.09 -20.16
CA LEU A 842 -15.60 43.84 -20.56
C LEU A 842 -16.39 45.12 -20.87
N MET A 843 -15.99 46.25 -20.29
CA MET A 843 -16.58 47.57 -20.48
C MET A 843 -15.81 48.41 -21.52
N GLY A 844 -14.82 47.82 -22.20
CA GLY A 844 -13.95 48.51 -23.15
C GLY A 844 -13.01 49.53 -22.51
N GLN A 845 -12.69 49.37 -21.22
CA GLN A 845 -11.83 50.27 -20.45
C GLN A 845 -10.54 49.58 -19.97
N ARG A 846 -9.48 50.37 -19.74
CA ARG A 846 -8.20 49.89 -19.20
C ARG A 846 -8.17 49.90 -17.67
N ALA A 847 -7.19 49.20 -17.11
CA ALA A 847 -6.87 49.20 -15.68
C ALA A 847 -6.78 50.62 -15.10
N GLY A 848 -7.47 50.88 -13.98
CA GLY A 848 -7.46 52.18 -13.28
C GLY A 848 -8.79 52.94 -13.30
N SER A 849 -9.78 52.51 -14.09
CA SER A 849 -11.16 53.01 -14.01
C SER A 849 -11.96 52.20 -12.97
N VAL A 850 -12.70 52.88 -12.09
CA VAL A 850 -13.74 52.21 -11.28
C VAL A 850 -15.01 52.14 -12.14
N VAL A 851 -15.31 50.97 -12.68
CA VAL A 851 -16.47 50.81 -13.57
C VAL A 851 -17.57 50.04 -12.84
N ALA A 852 -18.75 50.64 -12.71
CA ALA A 852 -19.91 50.00 -12.12
C ALA A 852 -20.56 49.07 -13.16
N GLY A 853 -20.65 47.77 -12.85
CA GLY A 853 -21.44 46.83 -13.64
C GLY A 853 -22.94 47.11 -13.52
N LYS A 854 -23.74 46.55 -14.43
CA LYS A 854 -25.19 46.70 -14.42
C LYS A 854 -25.80 45.76 -13.39
N THR A 855 -26.62 46.29 -12.48
CA THR A 855 -27.41 45.45 -11.56
C THR A 855 -28.39 44.59 -12.34
N GLU A 856 -28.34 43.27 -12.12
CA GLU A 856 -29.18 42.31 -12.80
C GLU A 856 -29.92 41.44 -11.77
N PRO A 857 -31.26 41.58 -11.63
CA PRO A 857 -32.03 40.93 -10.55
C PRO A 857 -31.92 39.40 -10.53
N LYS A 858 -31.62 38.78 -11.68
CA LYS A 858 -31.48 37.32 -11.81
C LYS A 858 -30.11 36.80 -11.39
N CYS A 859 -29.16 37.67 -11.05
CA CYS A 859 -27.76 37.31 -10.77
C CYS A 859 -27.34 37.41 -9.30
N ASN A 860 -28.27 37.30 -8.33
CA ASN A 860 -27.96 37.29 -6.89
C ASN A 860 -27.00 38.42 -6.46
N ASP A 861 -27.31 39.67 -6.85
CA ASP A 861 -26.52 40.88 -6.60
C ASP A 861 -25.13 40.96 -7.28
N LEU A 862 -24.74 39.98 -8.10
CA LEU A 862 -23.55 40.08 -8.96
C LEU A 862 -23.83 41.03 -10.15
N PRO A 863 -23.01 42.07 -10.37
CA PRO A 863 -23.17 42.95 -11.53
C PRO A 863 -22.84 42.24 -12.85
N LEU A 864 -23.63 42.51 -13.89
CA LEU A 864 -23.29 42.16 -15.27
C LEU A 864 -22.31 43.19 -15.83
N TYR A 865 -21.13 42.74 -16.25
CA TYR A 865 -20.11 43.56 -16.89
C TYR A 865 -20.13 43.32 -18.41
N GLY A 866 -20.16 44.40 -19.19
CA GLY A 866 -20.40 44.34 -20.63
C GLY A 866 -21.83 43.90 -20.97
N GLU A 867 -22.05 43.42 -22.19
CA GLU A 867 -23.37 42.92 -22.63
C GLU A 867 -23.61 41.45 -22.24
N THR A 868 -22.54 40.66 -22.11
CA THR A 868 -22.61 39.20 -21.97
C THR A 868 -21.89 38.63 -20.75
N GLY A 869 -21.01 39.41 -20.09
CA GLY A 869 -20.10 38.88 -19.07
C GLY A 869 -18.94 38.06 -19.63
N ALA A 870 -18.71 38.11 -20.95
CA ALA A 870 -17.74 37.30 -21.66
C ALA A 870 -16.86 38.13 -22.61
N LEU A 871 -15.61 37.72 -22.79
CA LEU A 871 -14.68 38.32 -23.76
C LEU A 871 -13.93 37.27 -24.57
N LEU A 872 -13.42 37.69 -25.72
CA LEU A 872 -12.44 36.95 -26.51
C LEU A 872 -11.05 37.51 -26.23
N ALA A 873 -10.15 36.68 -25.68
CA ALA A 873 -8.76 37.03 -25.48
C ALA A 873 -7.93 36.57 -26.69
N THR A 874 -7.18 37.49 -27.29
CA THR A 874 -6.34 37.22 -28.48
C THR A 874 -4.90 37.63 -28.20
N ILE A 875 -3.99 36.68 -28.25
CA ILE A 875 -2.55 36.93 -28.11
C ILE A 875 -1.93 36.96 -29.50
N LYS A 876 -1.24 38.05 -29.83
CA LYS A 876 -0.51 38.27 -31.07
C LYS A 876 0.98 38.38 -30.78
N MET A 877 1.70 37.27 -30.97
CA MET A 877 3.13 37.19 -30.69
C MET A 877 3.94 37.83 -31.81
N TYR A 878 4.84 38.74 -31.43
CA TYR A 878 5.71 39.43 -32.38
C TYR A 878 6.77 38.47 -32.96
N PRO A 879 7.10 38.58 -34.26
CA PRO A 879 8.15 37.79 -34.87
C PRO A 879 9.55 38.38 -34.58
N VAL A 880 9.89 38.52 -33.29
CA VAL A 880 11.18 39.03 -32.83
C VAL A 880 11.79 38.17 -31.73
N THR A 881 13.10 38.27 -31.51
CA THR A 881 13.78 37.74 -30.32
C THR A 881 13.47 38.59 -29.08
N ASP A 882 13.87 38.13 -27.90
CA ASP A 882 13.90 38.90 -26.66
C ASP A 882 14.58 40.28 -26.80
N LYS A 883 15.57 40.42 -27.68
CA LYS A 883 16.22 41.70 -28.03
C LYS A 883 15.48 42.57 -29.06
N GLY A 884 14.24 42.24 -29.43
CA GLY A 884 13.47 42.97 -30.44
C GLY A 884 13.93 42.77 -31.89
N ARG A 885 14.89 41.87 -32.15
CA ARG A 885 15.41 41.60 -33.50
C ARG A 885 14.51 40.64 -34.26
N LEU A 886 14.30 40.87 -35.54
CA LEU A 886 13.47 39.98 -36.38
C LEU A 886 13.93 38.53 -36.36
N LEU A 887 12.96 37.62 -36.33
CA LEU A 887 13.20 36.19 -36.50
C LEU A 887 13.69 35.87 -37.92
N ALA A 888 14.55 34.85 -38.01
CA ALA A 888 14.95 34.28 -39.29
C ALA A 888 13.80 33.50 -39.92
N THR A 889 13.83 33.31 -41.24
CA THR A 889 12.88 32.41 -41.91
C THR A 889 13.13 30.97 -41.44
N GLY A 890 12.15 30.34 -40.80
CA GLY A 890 12.28 28.99 -40.26
C GLY A 890 11.10 28.53 -39.39
N PRO A 891 11.13 27.28 -38.88
CA PRO A 891 10.13 26.78 -37.94
C PRO A 891 10.45 27.19 -36.49
N TYR A 892 9.40 27.52 -35.74
CA TYR A 892 9.45 27.87 -34.32
C TYR A 892 8.45 27.06 -33.50
N VAL A 893 8.80 26.78 -32.25
CA VAL A 893 7.99 26.03 -31.29
C VAL A 893 7.47 26.99 -30.22
N TYR A 894 6.16 27.04 -30.06
CA TYR A 894 5.46 27.87 -29.09
C TYR A 894 4.89 26.97 -28.01
N GLN A 895 5.39 27.10 -26.78
CA GLN A 895 4.84 26.42 -25.60
C GLN A 895 3.95 27.41 -24.86
N MET A 896 2.64 27.25 -25.00
CA MET A 896 1.65 28.12 -24.36
C MET A 896 1.06 27.44 -23.13
N THR A 897 0.87 28.21 -22.07
CA THR A 897 0.11 27.86 -20.88
C THR A 897 -0.90 28.97 -20.61
N VAL A 898 -2.18 28.62 -20.52
CA VAL A 898 -3.27 29.52 -20.12
C VAL A 898 -3.86 28.97 -18.82
N VAL A 899 -3.98 29.82 -17.82
CA VAL A 899 -4.57 29.50 -16.52
C VAL A 899 -5.73 30.44 -16.28
N LEU A 900 -6.96 29.94 -16.19
CA LEU A 900 -8.12 30.73 -15.77
C LEU A 900 -8.31 30.59 -14.26
N GLU A 901 -8.44 31.73 -13.57
CA GLU A 901 -8.65 31.79 -12.13
C GLU A 901 -10.13 31.57 -11.79
N GLN A 902 -10.44 31.02 -10.60
CA GLN A 902 -11.84 30.91 -10.15
C GLN A 902 -12.49 32.30 -10.11
N PHE A 903 -13.69 32.43 -10.68
CA PHE A 903 -14.37 33.72 -10.78
C PHE A 903 -15.88 33.58 -10.74
N ASP A 904 -16.49 34.42 -9.90
CA ASP A 904 -17.94 34.60 -9.81
C ASP A 904 -18.37 35.74 -10.72
N TYR A 905 -19.35 35.47 -11.58
CA TYR A 905 -19.80 36.44 -12.57
C TYR A 905 -21.28 36.26 -12.91
N CYS A 906 -21.87 37.34 -13.40
CA CYS A 906 -23.18 37.31 -14.05
C CYS A 906 -22.95 37.09 -15.55
N TYR A 907 -23.51 36.01 -16.09
CA TYR A 907 -23.41 35.64 -17.50
C TYR A 907 -24.74 35.89 -18.21
N SER A 908 -24.70 36.40 -19.44
CA SER A 908 -25.87 36.47 -20.32
C SER A 908 -25.65 35.65 -21.57
N ASN A 909 -26.44 34.60 -21.75
CA ASN A 909 -26.40 33.74 -22.94
C ASN A 909 -27.15 34.35 -24.15
N GLY A 910 -27.47 35.64 -24.11
CA GLY A 910 -28.27 36.35 -25.12
C GLY A 910 -29.79 36.27 -24.92
N SER A 911 -30.29 35.38 -24.06
CA SER A 911 -31.73 35.21 -23.78
C SER A 911 -32.08 35.38 -22.29
N SER A 912 -31.16 35.01 -21.41
CA SER A 912 -31.32 35.04 -19.95
C SER A 912 -29.99 35.31 -19.26
N THR A 913 -30.06 35.98 -18.11
CA THR A 913 -28.95 36.25 -17.20
C THR A 913 -28.94 35.26 -16.04
N THR A 914 -27.78 34.72 -15.71
CA THR A 914 -27.60 33.74 -14.62
C THR A 914 -26.29 33.98 -13.88
N PRO A 915 -26.28 33.85 -12.54
CA PRO A 915 -25.04 33.86 -11.77
C PRO A 915 -24.32 32.53 -11.98
N ALA A 916 -23.00 32.57 -12.11
CA ALA A 916 -22.18 31.39 -12.26
C ALA A 916 -20.84 31.57 -11.55
N THR A 917 -20.34 30.48 -10.97
CA THR A 917 -18.99 30.38 -10.42
C THR A 917 -18.20 29.43 -11.30
N MET A 918 -17.21 29.95 -12.03
CA MET A 918 -16.36 29.09 -12.85
C MET A 918 -15.17 28.59 -12.02
N PRO A 919 -14.85 27.29 -12.07
CA PRO A 919 -13.69 26.75 -11.37
C PRO A 919 -12.38 27.15 -12.06
N PHE A 920 -11.26 26.92 -11.39
CA PHE A 920 -9.94 27.03 -11.99
C PHE A 920 -9.80 26.16 -13.25
N GLN A 921 -9.22 26.71 -14.32
CA GLN A 921 -8.93 25.97 -15.57
C GLN A 921 -7.47 26.13 -15.97
N ARG A 922 -6.87 25.11 -16.59
CA ARG A 922 -5.50 25.20 -17.12
C ARG A 922 -5.38 24.45 -18.44
N THR A 923 -4.88 25.16 -19.45
CA THR A 923 -4.51 24.60 -20.76
C THR A 923 -3.01 24.73 -20.96
N THR A 924 -2.35 23.69 -21.47
CA THR A 924 -0.96 23.77 -21.93
C THR A 924 -0.86 23.15 -23.31
N GLU A 925 -0.37 23.91 -24.28
CA GLU A 925 -0.30 23.53 -25.69
C GLU A 925 1.11 23.75 -26.23
N THR A 926 1.59 22.84 -27.08
CA THR A 926 2.85 23.00 -27.82
C THR A 926 2.56 23.06 -29.30
N ILE A 927 2.81 24.21 -29.92
CA ILE A 927 2.42 24.49 -31.30
C ILE A 927 3.66 24.79 -32.13
N ARG A 928 3.81 24.12 -33.27
CA ARG A 928 4.87 24.41 -34.24
C ARG A 928 4.32 25.29 -35.37
N ARG A 929 4.97 26.40 -35.67
CA ARG A 929 4.61 27.32 -36.76
C ARG A 929 5.83 27.79 -37.54
N GLY A 930 5.70 27.87 -38.86
CA GLY A 930 6.72 28.44 -39.73
C GLY A 930 6.60 29.97 -39.79
N TYR A 931 7.73 30.65 -39.88
CA TYR A 931 7.82 32.07 -40.19
C TYR A 931 8.66 32.26 -41.46
N ARG A 932 8.13 32.97 -42.45
CA ARG A 932 8.82 33.33 -43.68
C ARG A 932 8.52 34.78 -44.01
N ARG A 933 9.58 35.57 -44.07
CA ARG A 933 9.49 37.01 -44.37
C ARG A 933 9.17 37.24 -45.84
N THR A 934 8.15 38.04 -46.11
CA THR A 934 7.83 38.50 -47.46
C THR A 934 8.48 39.86 -47.72
N VAL A 935 8.97 40.09 -48.93
CA VAL A 935 9.53 41.39 -49.33
C VAL A 935 8.38 42.38 -49.45
N ARG A 936 8.52 43.57 -48.86
CA ARG A 936 7.57 44.68 -48.98
C ARG A 936 7.37 44.97 -50.47
N LYS A 937 6.18 44.71 -51.01
CA LYS A 937 5.80 45.09 -52.38
C LYS A 937 5.21 46.49 -52.38
#